data_AF-A0A1E5JSA6-F1
#
_entry.id   AF-A0A1E5JSA6-F1
#
_cell.length_a   1.000
_cell.length_b   1.000
_cell.length_c   1.000
_cell.angle_alpha   90.00
_cell.angle_beta   90.00
_cell.angle_gamma   90.00
#
_symmetry.space_group_name_H-M   'P 1'
#
loop_
_entity.id
_entity.type
_entity.pdbx_description
1 polymer ?
#
loop_
_entity_poly.entity_id
_entity_poly.type
_entity_poly.pdbx_seq_one_letter_code
_entity_poly.pdbx_strand_id
1 'polypeptide(L)'
;MNPPNYQSLSWAHLLVQDWFIQKVGQPTEPQEQGWPFILAGNDTLISSPTGSGKTLAAFLACLDGLVRKALSGNLQDMTEVLYISPLKALSNDVQKNLLMPLEEITELARERGMHLPEIRVAVRTGDTPTGERQKMLKLPPHILITTPESFYILLTAEKSRINLASIHTVIVDEIHALASNKRGAHLALSLERLEALTLKPFIRIGLSATQKPLEKVAHFLTGAKKTKVKLVNIGHARQLDLQVVVPDSELAAVASNELWDEIYEKIAAYARENRSTLVFVNTRKLAERVAHHLEQRLGEHKVLAHHGSLSRKLRLEAETKLKKGDLQVLVATASLELGIDIGSIDLVCQIGSPRAIATALQRIGRAGHWHAAISTGRIFATTRDELLECASLVYAIREGDLDQLIIPKEPLDILAQQIVAACATQDWEENALFHYVKNAYPYQHLTQEKFDEVITMLSEGIAGSRGRYGAYIHRDQVNHVIKARRGSRLAAITSGGAIPDNGLFTVIAMPDNIMVGTLDEDFAVESNRGDIFLLGTNSWKILRIENGRVLVEDAHGAPPSVPFWLGEAPARSIELSLQVSQMREKISELLPEKSLQIVNIKYSPKIKAAIDWLMSHCGLDHSAAEQLLEYVRLGRQILGAVPTQKTVIAERFFDESGGMQLIIHAPFGARINKAWGLALRKKFCRSFNFELQAAATDNGLNIALAEQHSFPLSDVFHFLHTKTLKEVVIQAVLQSPLLGVRFRAVAARSLSLLRFRGGKKTPPNIQRMLAEDLLAAVFPDAAACQDNLGGRDVMLPEHPLIEETMKDILTEALDIDGFAEVIMAIESKHITCLAVDTPVPSVFSHEILNANPYAFLDDAPLEERRSRAVEMRRVLPEAMLEEVGKLDPKAVIQVQEQAWPDLRSADELHDVLQTVIVFPATIQLSEYQSTLPVWKHYFIELQQEGRAALATVADKSYYVAAEKKKAFHSIFPQAIFVNEMLDIGEEPSSQDESILNTLRGWLLHTGPVTQKILTEFLQLPSLDVEHALLKLEASGYLLRGNFRTEYIGEIEWCERRLLARIHRYTTESLRKQIKPVTRAQFMAWLLKWQHVAKGNQMRGENGLLEIIKQLQGFELAANAWESDIFPARVHDYDLSMLDKLCMSGLVGWGRVSPHPSVVVSEEDAKKSRRLSPTRNAPITFFVREESDWIAPHALCG
;
A
#
# COMPACT_ATOMS: atom_id res chain seq x y z
N MET A 1 -60.27 9.00 -16.07
CA MET A 1 -59.47 7.92 -15.46
C MET A 1 -59.04 8.43 -14.08
N ASN A 2 -59.38 7.72 -13.00
CA ASN A 2 -58.90 8.09 -11.66
C ASN A 2 -57.37 7.90 -11.64
N PRO A 3 -56.57 8.88 -11.19
CA PRO A 3 -55.13 8.68 -11.05
C PRO A 3 -54.86 7.55 -10.04
N PRO A 4 -53.81 6.73 -10.25
CA PRO A 4 -53.37 5.75 -9.27
C PRO A 4 -53.14 6.46 -7.92
N ASN A 5 -53.85 6.01 -6.89
CA ASN A 5 -53.81 6.63 -5.56
C ASN A 5 -52.55 6.16 -4.84
N TYR A 6 -51.41 6.83 -5.08
CA TYR A 6 -50.15 6.53 -4.39
C TYR A 6 -50.25 7.00 -2.92
N GLN A 7 -50.59 6.10 -2.01
CA GLN A 7 -50.76 6.38 -0.57
C GLN A 7 -49.55 7.10 0.05
N SER A 8 -48.33 6.80 -0.40
CA SER A 8 -47.07 7.36 0.11
C SER A 8 -46.86 8.85 -0.18
N LEU A 9 -47.61 9.45 -1.12
CA LEU A 9 -47.57 10.89 -1.45
C LEU A 9 -48.79 11.69 -0.95
N SER A 10 -49.71 11.05 -0.23
CA SER A 10 -50.97 11.67 0.23
C SER A 10 -50.76 12.87 1.18
N TRP A 11 -49.58 13.00 1.77
CA TRP A 11 -49.20 14.12 2.62
C TRP A 11 -48.81 15.37 1.82
N ALA A 12 -48.38 15.22 0.56
CA ALA A 12 -47.88 16.33 -0.25
C ALA A 12 -49.03 17.22 -0.75
N HIS A 13 -48.74 18.50 -0.97
CA HIS A 13 -49.66 19.42 -1.62
C HIS A 13 -49.93 18.94 -3.04
N LEU A 14 -51.17 19.10 -3.53
CA LEU A 14 -51.60 18.58 -4.83
C LEU A 14 -50.65 18.99 -5.97
N LEU A 15 -50.13 20.21 -5.98
CA LEU A 15 -49.13 20.65 -6.96
C LEU A 15 -47.85 19.80 -6.95
N VAL A 16 -47.32 19.52 -5.77
CA VAL A 16 -46.07 18.75 -5.61
C VAL A 16 -46.32 17.27 -5.92
N GLN A 17 -47.46 16.74 -5.47
CA GLN A 17 -47.90 15.38 -5.76
C GLN A 17 -48.05 15.16 -7.28
N ASP A 18 -48.79 16.04 -7.95
CA ASP A 18 -49.06 15.92 -9.39
C ASP A 18 -47.79 16.09 -10.22
N TRP A 19 -46.93 17.05 -9.87
CA TRP A 19 -45.61 17.20 -10.48
C TRP A 19 -44.80 15.92 -10.34
N PHE A 20 -44.71 15.36 -9.13
CA PHE A 20 -43.93 14.16 -8.88
C PHE A 20 -44.42 12.98 -9.72
N ILE A 21 -45.73 12.74 -9.75
CA ILE A 21 -46.33 11.64 -10.52
C ILE A 21 -46.09 11.82 -12.02
N GLN A 22 -46.21 13.05 -12.55
CA GLN A 22 -46.04 13.33 -13.98
C GLN A 22 -44.59 13.29 -14.44
N LYS A 23 -43.64 13.75 -13.62
CA LYS A 23 -42.24 13.96 -14.01
C LYS A 23 -41.28 12.89 -13.51
N VAL A 24 -41.52 12.39 -12.30
CA VAL A 24 -40.66 11.38 -11.64
C VAL A 24 -41.26 9.98 -11.74
N GLY A 25 -42.59 9.87 -11.66
CA GLY A 25 -43.31 8.60 -11.72
C GLY A 25 -43.64 8.07 -10.32
N GLN A 26 -43.00 6.97 -9.92
CA GLN A 26 -43.31 6.28 -8.65
C GLN A 26 -42.26 6.58 -7.57
N PRO A 27 -42.68 6.75 -6.30
CA PRO A 27 -41.75 6.84 -5.18
C PRO A 27 -40.84 5.63 -5.09
N THR A 28 -39.57 5.87 -4.78
CA THR A 28 -38.60 4.80 -4.52
C THR A 28 -38.63 4.38 -3.05
N GLU A 29 -38.14 3.19 -2.72
CA GLU A 29 -38.09 2.70 -1.35
C GLU A 29 -37.47 3.69 -0.32
N PRO A 30 -36.36 4.43 -0.60
CA PRO A 30 -35.83 5.42 0.36
C PRO A 30 -36.73 6.61 0.57
N GLN A 31 -37.55 6.93 -0.42
CA GLN A 31 -38.51 8.01 -0.35
C GLN A 31 -39.70 7.58 0.52
N GLU A 32 -40.28 6.40 0.25
CA GLU A 32 -41.43 5.88 0.98
C GLU A 32 -41.13 5.63 2.46
N GLN A 33 -39.95 5.08 2.78
CA GLN A 33 -39.54 4.85 4.17
C GLN A 33 -39.03 6.13 4.87
N GLY A 34 -38.45 7.07 4.12
CA GLY A 34 -37.88 8.31 4.66
C GLY A 34 -38.91 9.38 5.03
N TRP A 35 -39.88 9.62 4.15
CA TRP A 35 -40.84 10.71 4.34
C TRP A 35 -41.61 10.67 5.66
N PRO A 36 -42.13 9.52 6.15
CA PRO A 36 -42.85 9.47 7.42
C PRO A 36 -42.04 10.00 8.61
N PHE A 37 -40.73 9.73 8.64
CA PHE A 37 -39.86 10.19 9.73
C PHE A 37 -39.53 11.68 9.62
N ILE A 38 -39.22 12.15 8.40
CA ILE A 38 -38.91 13.56 8.12
C ILE A 38 -40.11 14.44 8.43
N LEU A 39 -41.31 14.05 7.98
CA LEU A 39 -42.55 14.81 8.21
C LEU A 39 -42.98 14.85 9.68
N ALA A 40 -42.65 13.80 10.45
CA ALA A 40 -42.86 13.76 11.89
C ALA A 40 -41.83 14.59 12.69
N GLY A 41 -40.88 15.26 12.01
CA GLY A 41 -39.89 16.11 12.65
C GLY A 41 -38.74 15.35 13.31
N ASN A 42 -38.47 14.10 12.92
CA ASN A 42 -37.36 13.32 13.46
C ASN A 42 -36.09 13.53 12.63
N ASP A 43 -34.95 13.58 13.32
CA ASP A 43 -33.65 13.42 12.67
C ASP A 43 -33.60 12.07 11.95
N THR A 44 -33.18 12.06 10.69
CA THR A 44 -33.29 10.86 9.83
C THR A 44 -31.99 10.63 9.08
N LEU A 45 -31.45 9.42 9.13
CA LEU A 45 -30.32 8.99 8.30
C LEU A 45 -30.84 8.00 7.25
N ILE A 46 -30.70 8.37 5.97
CA ILE A 46 -31.06 7.52 4.84
C ILE A 46 -29.78 6.92 4.25
N SER A 47 -29.65 5.60 4.38
CA SER A 47 -28.60 4.78 3.78
C SER A 47 -29.17 4.00 2.61
N SER A 48 -28.73 4.35 1.40
CA SER A 48 -29.12 3.65 0.18
C SER A 48 -28.04 3.77 -0.91
N PRO A 49 -28.02 2.87 -1.91
CA PRO A 49 -27.09 2.97 -3.04
C PRO A 49 -27.21 4.30 -3.80
N THR A 50 -26.16 4.69 -4.53
CA THR A 50 -26.23 5.85 -5.44
C THR A 50 -27.32 5.66 -6.49
N GLY A 51 -27.97 6.74 -6.92
CA GLY A 51 -29.03 6.68 -7.93
C GLY A 51 -30.38 6.11 -7.45
N SER A 52 -30.59 5.93 -6.14
CA SER A 52 -31.84 5.44 -5.54
C SER A 52 -32.91 6.52 -5.30
N GLY A 53 -32.62 7.79 -5.60
CA GLY A 53 -33.50 8.93 -5.31
C GLY A 53 -33.36 9.52 -3.90
N LYS A 54 -32.27 9.23 -3.18
CA LYS A 54 -31.98 9.72 -1.81
C LYS A 54 -32.08 11.25 -1.64
N THR A 55 -31.62 12.02 -2.63
CA THR A 55 -31.64 13.49 -2.59
C THR A 55 -33.08 14.00 -2.60
N LEU A 56 -33.93 13.46 -3.47
CA LEU A 56 -35.34 13.84 -3.52
C LEU A 56 -36.10 13.38 -2.26
N ALA A 57 -35.70 12.27 -1.63
CA ALA A 57 -36.25 11.84 -0.34
C ALA A 57 -36.06 12.92 0.73
N ALA A 58 -34.90 13.58 0.79
CA ALA A 58 -34.63 14.67 1.72
C ALA A 58 -35.32 15.99 1.34
N PHE A 59 -35.34 16.33 0.04
CA PHE A 59 -35.82 17.64 -0.41
C PHE A 59 -37.33 17.74 -0.58
N LEU A 60 -38.04 16.67 -0.95
CA LEU A 60 -39.46 16.78 -1.33
C LEU A 60 -40.32 17.33 -0.19
N ALA A 61 -40.08 16.90 1.06
CA ALA A 61 -40.77 17.43 2.23
C ALA A 61 -40.45 18.92 2.47
N CYS A 62 -39.22 19.35 2.20
CA CYS A 62 -38.81 20.74 2.30
C CYS A 62 -39.48 21.61 1.22
N LEU A 63 -39.50 21.12 -0.03
CA LEU A 63 -40.13 21.79 -1.16
C LEU A 63 -41.64 21.95 -0.93
N ASP A 64 -42.32 20.91 -0.45
CA ASP A 64 -43.73 20.97 -0.10
C ASP A 64 -44.04 22.05 0.95
N GLY A 65 -43.23 22.11 2.02
CA GLY A 65 -43.35 23.14 3.05
C GLY A 65 -43.19 24.56 2.50
N LEU A 66 -42.20 24.78 1.63
CA LEU A 66 -41.96 26.09 1.00
C LEU A 66 -43.08 26.47 0.02
N VAL A 67 -43.59 25.52 -0.77
CA VAL A 67 -44.73 25.74 -1.67
C VAL A 67 -45.97 26.15 -0.89
N ARG A 68 -46.28 25.47 0.22
CA ARG A 68 -47.42 25.83 1.10
C ARG A 68 -47.27 27.24 1.68
N LYS A 69 -46.06 27.62 2.12
CA LYS A 69 -45.77 28.97 2.62
C LYS A 69 -45.91 30.03 1.52
N ALA A 70 -45.41 29.73 0.33
CA ALA A 70 -45.51 30.61 -0.83
C ALA A 70 -46.96 30.88 -1.21
N LEU A 71 -47.79 29.82 -1.28
CA LEU A 71 -49.22 29.94 -1.60
C LEU A 71 -50.04 30.63 -0.51
N SER A 72 -49.64 30.48 0.76
CA SER A 72 -50.31 31.14 1.89
C SER A 72 -49.82 32.57 2.18
N GLY A 73 -48.86 33.08 1.38
CA GLY A 73 -48.28 34.42 1.58
C GLY A 73 -47.37 34.54 2.81
N ASN A 74 -46.93 33.43 3.38
CA ASN A 74 -46.10 33.37 4.60
C ASN A 74 -44.61 33.13 4.32
N LEU A 75 -44.20 33.05 3.06
CA LEU A 75 -42.80 32.87 2.68
C LEU A 75 -42.02 34.16 2.91
N GLN A 76 -41.10 34.14 3.88
CA GLN A 76 -40.27 35.29 4.24
C GLN A 76 -38.91 35.24 3.53
N ASP A 77 -38.27 36.40 3.37
CA ASP A 77 -36.92 36.49 2.81
C ASP A 77 -35.85 36.06 3.82
N MET A 78 -35.81 34.77 4.14
CA MET A 78 -34.85 34.15 5.06
C MET A 78 -34.45 32.74 4.61
N THR A 79 -33.33 32.24 5.13
CA THR A 79 -32.89 30.85 4.83
C THR A 79 -33.62 29.87 5.73
N GLU A 80 -34.31 28.91 5.14
CA GLU A 80 -35.11 27.92 5.88
C GLU A 80 -34.51 26.51 5.81
N VAL A 81 -33.85 26.20 4.69
CA VAL A 81 -33.21 24.90 4.44
C VAL A 81 -31.73 25.09 4.14
N LEU A 82 -30.89 24.38 4.88
CA LEU A 82 -29.45 24.34 4.65
C LEU A 82 -29.05 22.97 4.12
N TYR A 83 -28.45 22.93 2.94
CA TYR A 83 -27.87 21.71 2.38
C TYR A 83 -26.34 21.81 2.39
N ILE A 84 -25.70 20.82 2.98
CA ILE A 84 -24.25 20.75 3.15
C ILE A 84 -23.71 19.57 2.35
N SER A 85 -22.82 19.88 1.41
CA SER A 85 -22.14 18.88 0.58
C SER A 85 -20.63 18.87 0.85
N PRO A 86 -19.97 17.69 0.84
CA PRO A 86 -18.52 17.60 1.02
C PRO A 86 -17.73 18.18 -0.15
N LEU A 87 -18.34 18.30 -1.33
CA LEU A 87 -17.68 18.69 -2.58
C LEU A 87 -18.36 19.88 -3.26
N LYS A 88 -17.54 20.78 -3.81
CA LYS A 88 -18.03 21.95 -4.55
C LYS A 88 -18.79 21.57 -5.83
N ALA A 89 -18.33 20.54 -6.55
CA ALA A 89 -18.96 20.11 -7.79
C ALA A 89 -20.39 19.58 -7.55
N LEU A 90 -20.56 18.73 -6.53
CA LEU A 90 -21.87 18.23 -6.10
C LEU A 90 -22.84 19.37 -5.72
N SER A 91 -22.33 20.47 -5.14
CA SER A 91 -23.18 21.63 -4.79
C SER A 91 -23.85 22.26 -6.02
N ASN A 92 -23.14 22.42 -7.13
CA ASN A 92 -23.70 23.00 -8.35
C ASN A 92 -24.71 22.07 -9.02
N ASP A 93 -24.46 20.77 -8.98
CA ASP A 93 -25.33 19.75 -9.54
C ASP A 93 -26.66 19.69 -8.79
N VAL A 94 -26.62 19.70 -7.45
CA VAL A 94 -27.82 19.75 -6.60
C VAL A 94 -28.62 21.03 -6.83
N GLN A 95 -27.97 22.17 -7.05
CA GLN A 95 -28.68 23.41 -7.39
C GLN A 95 -29.50 23.24 -8.67
N LYS A 96 -28.88 22.69 -9.72
CA LYS A 96 -29.55 22.46 -11.00
C LYS A 96 -30.72 21.48 -10.85
N ASN A 97 -30.52 20.41 -10.07
CA ASN A 97 -31.51 19.39 -9.77
C ASN A 97 -32.65 19.87 -8.85
N LEU A 98 -32.55 21.06 -8.25
CA LEU A 98 -33.62 21.71 -7.48
C LEU A 98 -34.33 22.82 -8.26
N LEU A 99 -33.59 23.58 -9.07
CA LEU A 99 -34.17 24.64 -9.90
C LEU A 99 -35.15 24.08 -10.92
N MET A 100 -34.82 22.96 -11.58
CA MET A 100 -35.70 22.34 -12.57
C MET A 100 -37.07 21.90 -11.96
N PRO A 101 -37.13 21.12 -10.85
CA PRO A 101 -38.39 20.85 -10.16
C PRO A 101 -39.18 22.11 -9.79
N LEU A 102 -38.51 23.15 -9.29
CA LEU A 102 -39.18 24.39 -8.88
C LEU A 102 -39.80 25.14 -10.08
N GLU A 103 -39.08 25.23 -11.20
CA GLU A 103 -39.61 25.81 -12.44
C GLU A 103 -40.83 25.03 -12.94
N GLU A 104 -40.77 23.69 -12.93
CA GLU A 104 -41.87 22.84 -13.36
C GLU A 104 -43.10 22.93 -12.43
N ILE A 105 -42.89 23.01 -11.10
CA ILE A 105 -43.98 23.22 -10.14
C ILE A 105 -44.60 24.62 -10.31
N THR A 106 -43.79 25.65 -10.58
CA THR A 106 -44.29 27.00 -10.86
C THR A 106 -45.09 27.05 -12.16
N GLU A 107 -44.69 26.33 -13.20
CA GLU A 107 -45.47 26.21 -14.44
C GLU A 107 -46.81 25.52 -14.18
N LEU A 108 -46.79 24.39 -13.46
CA LEU A 108 -48.00 23.66 -13.09
C LEU A 108 -48.95 24.51 -12.23
N ALA A 109 -48.41 25.35 -11.35
CA ALA A 109 -49.19 26.32 -10.59
C ALA A 109 -49.89 27.34 -11.52
N ARG A 110 -49.14 27.86 -12.51
CA ARG A 110 -49.67 28.82 -13.50
C ARG A 110 -50.76 28.21 -14.36
N GLU A 111 -50.59 26.98 -14.83
CA GLU A 111 -51.59 26.22 -15.58
C GLU A 111 -52.90 26.05 -14.79
N ARG A 112 -52.81 25.97 -13.46
CA ARG A 112 -53.95 25.89 -12.55
C ARG A 112 -54.48 27.24 -12.08
N GLY A 113 -54.01 28.34 -12.65
CA GLY A 113 -54.43 29.70 -12.27
C GLY A 113 -53.96 30.14 -10.88
N MET A 114 -52.94 29.48 -10.32
CA MET A 114 -52.32 29.85 -9.04
C MET A 114 -51.04 30.65 -9.29
N HIS A 115 -50.84 31.72 -8.50
CA HIS A 115 -49.58 32.45 -8.48
C HIS A 115 -48.69 31.89 -7.37
N LEU A 116 -47.56 31.28 -7.75
CA LEU A 116 -46.55 30.78 -6.81
C LEU A 116 -45.38 31.77 -6.74
N PRO A 117 -45.17 32.48 -5.61
CA PRO A 117 -43.99 33.31 -5.40
C PRO A 117 -42.67 32.53 -5.58
N GLU A 118 -41.61 33.23 -6.00
CA GLU A 118 -40.32 32.62 -6.29
C GLU A 118 -39.69 31.95 -5.05
N ILE A 119 -39.43 30.65 -5.13
CA ILE A 119 -38.66 29.91 -4.13
C ILE A 119 -37.17 29.95 -4.55
N ARG A 120 -36.40 30.83 -3.92
CA ARG A 120 -34.98 31.05 -4.25
C ARG A 120 -34.05 29.95 -3.72
N VAL A 121 -33.18 29.46 -4.60
CA VAL A 121 -32.11 28.49 -4.29
C VAL A 121 -30.75 29.08 -4.69
N ALA A 122 -29.76 29.02 -3.81
CA ALA A 122 -28.43 29.53 -4.14
C ALA A 122 -27.28 28.69 -3.56
N VAL A 123 -26.16 28.68 -4.29
CA VAL A 123 -24.93 27.98 -3.90
C VAL A 123 -23.90 28.97 -3.35
N ARG A 124 -23.43 28.72 -2.12
CA ARG A 124 -22.37 29.48 -1.48
C ARG A 124 -21.16 28.60 -1.20
N THR A 125 -20.11 28.76 -1.99
CA THR A 125 -18.81 28.09 -1.80
C THR A 125 -17.66 29.10 -1.83
N GLY A 126 -16.43 28.64 -1.60
CA GLY A 126 -15.23 29.46 -1.79
C GLY A 126 -15.13 30.11 -3.17
N ASP A 127 -15.76 29.51 -4.19
CA ASP A 127 -15.68 29.94 -5.59
C ASP A 127 -16.79 30.93 -5.99
N THR A 128 -17.75 31.22 -5.10
CA THR A 128 -18.82 32.19 -5.34
C THR A 128 -18.22 33.60 -5.48
N PRO A 129 -18.44 34.36 -6.58
CA PRO A 129 -17.94 35.71 -6.75
C PRO A 129 -18.46 36.70 -5.69
N THR A 130 -17.69 37.76 -5.40
CA THR A 130 -18.05 38.77 -4.38
C THR A 130 -19.40 39.45 -4.67
N GLY A 131 -19.73 39.70 -5.94
CA GLY A 131 -21.01 40.28 -6.33
C GLY A 131 -22.21 39.40 -5.98
N GLU A 132 -22.11 38.08 -6.20
CA GLU A 132 -23.16 37.13 -5.82
C GLU A 132 -23.29 37.01 -4.30
N ARG A 133 -22.18 37.01 -3.56
CA ARG A 133 -22.20 37.02 -2.09
C ARG A 133 -22.98 38.23 -1.54
N GLN A 134 -22.79 39.41 -2.14
CA GLN A 134 -23.51 40.63 -1.77
C GLN A 134 -25.01 40.53 -2.10
N LYS A 135 -25.38 39.91 -3.22
CA LYS A 135 -26.79 39.66 -3.57
C LYS A 135 -27.46 38.74 -2.55
N MET A 136 -26.84 37.62 -2.21
CA MET A 136 -27.34 36.66 -1.21
C MET A 136 -27.47 37.27 0.19
N LEU A 137 -26.65 38.27 0.53
CA LEU A 137 -26.78 38.99 1.81
C LEU A 137 -28.00 39.92 1.84
N LYS A 138 -28.31 40.58 0.72
CA LYS A 138 -29.44 41.51 0.61
C LYS A 138 -30.77 40.77 0.46
N LEU A 139 -30.78 39.69 -0.32
CA LEU A 139 -31.93 38.86 -0.58
C LEU A 139 -31.51 37.39 -0.36
N PRO A 140 -31.67 36.85 0.85
CA PRO A 140 -31.23 35.50 1.16
C PRO A 140 -32.06 34.44 0.39
N PRO A 141 -31.43 33.33 -0.01
CA PRO A 141 -32.14 32.20 -0.59
C PRO A 141 -32.94 31.46 0.49
N HIS A 142 -34.07 30.85 0.12
CA HIS A 142 -34.81 29.97 1.03
C HIS A 142 -34.08 28.63 1.23
N ILE A 143 -33.41 28.14 0.17
CA ILE A 143 -32.55 26.96 0.19
C ILE A 143 -31.10 27.38 -0.07
N LEU A 144 -30.25 27.22 0.94
CA LEU A 144 -28.82 27.50 0.84
C LEU A 144 -28.02 26.21 0.70
N ILE A 145 -27.32 26.06 -0.42
CA ILE A 145 -26.41 24.94 -0.68
C ILE A 145 -24.98 25.42 -0.39
N THR A 146 -24.24 24.72 0.45
CA THR A 146 -22.90 25.14 0.86
C THR A 146 -21.97 23.97 1.16
N THR A 147 -20.70 24.28 1.42
CA THR A 147 -19.68 23.35 1.94
C THR A 147 -19.46 23.57 3.45
N PRO A 148 -18.94 22.60 4.21
CA PRO A 148 -18.64 22.77 5.64
C PRO A 148 -17.79 24.01 5.94
N GLU A 149 -16.77 24.27 5.12
CA GLU A 149 -15.87 25.42 5.29
C GLU A 149 -16.58 26.75 5.00
N SER A 150 -17.41 26.81 3.97
CA SER A 150 -18.18 28.02 3.66
C SER A 150 -19.29 28.27 4.68
N PHE A 151 -19.90 27.22 5.22
CA PHE A 151 -20.88 27.28 6.31
C PHE A 151 -20.27 27.89 7.58
N TYR A 152 -19.08 27.43 7.98
CA TYR A 152 -18.33 28.02 9.09
C TYR A 152 -18.07 29.52 8.91
N ILE A 153 -17.69 29.95 7.69
CA ILE A 153 -17.49 31.36 7.39
C ILE A 153 -18.82 32.14 7.54
N LEU A 154 -19.93 31.62 7.00
CA LEU A 154 -21.23 32.28 7.08
C LEU A 154 -21.72 32.42 8.52
N LEU A 155 -21.51 31.40 9.35
CA LEU A 155 -21.82 31.42 10.79
C LEU A 155 -20.97 32.41 11.58
N THR A 156 -19.76 32.72 11.10
CA THR A 156 -18.78 33.57 11.80
C THR A 156 -18.84 35.03 11.34
N ALA A 157 -19.40 35.28 10.16
CA ALA A 157 -19.60 36.62 9.64
C ALA A 157 -20.97 37.19 10.07
N GLU A 158 -20.93 38.32 10.77
CA GLU A 158 -22.08 38.94 11.44
C GLU A 158 -23.33 39.10 10.56
N LYS A 159 -23.19 39.67 9.36
CA LYS A 159 -24.32 39.91 8.45
C LYS A 159 -24.93 38.62 7.90
N SER A 160 -24.11 37.64 7.52
CA SER A 160 -24.63 36.37 7.00
C SER A 160 -25.22 35.50 8.10
N ARG A 161 -24.68 35.58 9.32
CA ARG A 161 -25.15 34.80 10.48
C ARG A 161 -26.63 35.07 10.77
N ILE A 162 -27.09 36.31 10.66
CA ILE A 162 -28.51 36.67 10.86
C ILE A 162 -29.43 35.86 9.94
N ASN A 163 -29.05 35.68 8.67
CA ASN A 163 -29.86 34.97 7.68
C ASN A 163 -29.93 33.45 7.93
N LEU A 164 -29.18 32.91 8.88
CA LEU A 164 -29.15 31.49 9.25
C LEU A 164 -30.02 31.17 10.48
N ALA A 165 -30.49 32.18 11.23
CA ALA A 165 -31.22 31.99 12.48
C ALA A 165 -32.62 31.36 12.30
N SER A 166 -33.15 31.38 11.08
CA SER A 166 -34.45 30.83 10.68
C SER A 166 -34.39 29.40 10.12
N ILE A 167 -33.20 28.78 10.05
CA ILE A 167 -33.06 27.44 9.49
C ILE A 167 -33.84 26.44 10.36
N HIS A 168 -34.68 25.63 9.70
CA HIS A 168 -35.46 24.58 10.36
C HIS A 168 -35.10 23.17 9.88
N THR A 169 -34.39 23.05 8.75
CA THR A 169 -33.91 21.75 8.24
C THR A 169 -32.48 21.87 7.73
N VAL A 170 -31.64 20.93 8.15
CA VAL A 170 -30.26 20.77 7.69
C VAL A 170 -30.10 19.40 7.04
N ILE A 171 -29.71 19.38 5.77
CA ILE A 171 -29.41 18.17 5.01
C ILE A 171 -27.88 18.05 4.91
N VAL A 172 -27.32 16.93 5.37
CA VAL A 172 -25.89 16.60 5.24
C VAL A 172 -25.77 15.45 4.26
N ASP A 173 -25.33 15.76 3.04
CA ASP A 173 -25.15 14.76 1.99
C ASP A 173 -23.78 14.10 2.06
N GLU A 174 -23.71 12.85 1.60
CA GLU A 174 -22.54 11.98 1.65
C GLU A 174 -21.82 12.07 3.00
N ILE A 175 -22.58 11.98 4.10
CA ILE A 175 -22.09 12.23 5.47
C ILE A 175 -20.87 11.37 5.85
N HIS A 176 -20.77 10.17 5.28
CA HIS A 176 -19.64 9.26 5.49
C HIS A 176 -18.30 9.82 4.99
N ALA A 177 -18.31 10.65 3.93
CA ALA A 177 -17.11 11.30 3.42
C ALA A 177 -16.60 12.41 4.37
N LEU A 178 -17.44 12.85 5.31
CA LEU A 178 -17.09 13.84 6.33
C LEU A 178 -16.79 13.19 7.68
N ALA A 179 -17.60 12.22 8.09
CA ALA A 179 -17.54 11.63 9.43
C ALA A 179 -16.16 11.04 9.78
N SER A 180 -15.42 10.53 8.78
CA SER A 180 -14.12 9.88 8.98
C SER A 180 -12.91 10.82 9.09
N ASN A 181 -13.11 12.14 9.10
CA ASN A 181 -11.99 13.10 9.10
C ASN A 181 -12.30 14.38 9.87
N LYS A 182 -11.28 15.23 10.06
CA LYS A 182 -11.41 16.50 10.79
C LYS A 182 -12.38 17.50 10.15
N ARG A 183 -12.73 17.37 8.86
CA ARG A 183 -13.79 18.19 8.25
C ARG A 183 -15.15 17.85 8.84
N GLY A 184 -15.39 16.57 9.16
CA GLY A 184 -16.57 16.13 9.91
C GLY A 184 -16.61 16.72 11.31
N ALA A 185 -15.51 16.64 12.07
CA ALA A 185 -15.46 17.25 13.41
C ALA A 185 -15.71 18.77 13.37
N HIS A 186 -15.17 19.44 12.37
CA HIS A 186 -15.41 20.85 12.11
C HIS A 186 -16.88 21.14 11.74
N LEU A 187 -17.52 20.29 10.92
CA LEU A 187 -18.94 20.40 10.62
C LEU A 187 -19.79 20.17 11.88
N ALA A 188 -19.50 19.15 12.67
CA ALA A 188 -20.25 18.81 13.88
C ALA A 188 -20.31 20.01 14.85
N LEU A 189 -19.16 20.66 15.13
CA LEU A 189 -19.15 21.89 15.95
C LEU A 189 -19.87 23.07 15.29
N SER A 190 -19.82 23.17 13.96
CA SER A 190 -20.57 24.22 13.24
C SER A 190 -22.08 24.02 13.35
N LEU A 191 -22.57 22.77 13.37
CA LEU A 191 -23.98 22.45 13.60
C LEU A 191 -24.41 22.79 15.03
N GLU A 192 -23.57 22.55 16.04
CA GLU A 192 -23.87 22.96 17.42
C GLU A 192 -23.87 24.49 17.59
N ARG A 193 -23.00 25.20 16.86
CA ARG A 193 -23.04 26.67 16.79
C ARG A 193 -24.29 27.21 16.10
N LEU A 194 -24.84 26.46 15.14
CA LEU A 194 -26.12 26.79 14.52
C LEU A 194 -27.29 26.53 15.48
N GLU A 195 -27.28 25.41 16.20
CA GLU A 195 -28.29 25.12 17.26
C GLU A 195 -28.35 26.26 18.29
N ALA A 196 -27.19 26.79 18.71
CA ALA A 196 -27.12 27.92 19.63
C ALA A 196 -27.64 29.25 19.04
N LEU A 197 -27.72 29.37 17.72
CA LEU A 197 -28.22 30.55 17.01
C LEU A 197 -29.72 30.47 16.74
N THR A 198 -30.25 29.27 16.49
CA THR A 198 -31.65 29.03 16.16
C THR A 198 -32.53 28.99 17.41
N LEU A 199 -33.69 29.66 17.39
CA LEU A 199 -34.63 29.70 18.53
C LEU A 199 -35.37 28.37 18.76
N LYS A 200 -35.52 27.56 17.70
CA LYS A 200 -36.15 26.24 17.74
C LYS A 200 -35.16 25.21 17.20
N PRO A 201 -35.19 23.96 17.71
CA PRO A 201 -34.41 22.89 17.13
C PRO A 201 -34.76 22.68 15.65
N PHE A 202 -33.74 22.46 14.83
CA PHE A 202 -33.91 22.09 13.43
C PHE A 202 -33.79 20.57 13.25
N ILE A 203 -34.35 20.06 12.15
CA ILE A 203 -34.30 18.65 11.75
C ILE A 203 -32.99 18.39 11.00
N ARG A 204 -32.28 17.32 11.35
CA ARG A 204 -31.07 16.86 10.66
C ARG A 204 -31.38 15.65 9.77
N ILE A 205 -31.10 15.78 8.47
CA ILE A 205 -31.26 14.70 7.50
C ILE A 205 -29.88 14.32 6.97
N GLY A 206 -29.41 13.13 7.29
CA GLY A 206 -28.17 12.56 6.75
C GLY A 206 -28.46 11.72 5.52
N LEU A 207 -27.69 11.92 4.46
CA LEU A 207 -27.69 11.03 3.30
C LEU A 207 -26.35 10.33 3.22
N SER A 208 -26.37 9.01 3.10
CA SER A 208 -25.16 8.21 2.98
C SER A 208 -25.32 7.12 1.94
N ALA A 209 -24.24 6.83 1.23
CA ALA A 209 -24.03 5.50 0.68
C ALA A 209 -23.92 4.46 1.82
N THR A 210 -23.89 3.20 1.46
CA THR A 210 -23.79 2.07 2.39
C THR A 210 -22.48 2.10 3.19
N GLN A 211 -22.57 1.95 4.52
CA GLN A 211 -21.46 2.11 5.47
C GLN A 211 -21.60 1.22 6.70
N LYS A 212 -20.49 0.97 7.41
CA LYS A 212 -20.45 0.15 8.64
C LYS A 212 -19.68 0.86 9.77
N PRO A 213 -20.21 0.92 11.01
CA PRO A 213 -21.61 0.74 11.40
C PRO A 213 -22.44 2.01 11.14
N LEU A 214 -23.67 1.86 10.64
CA LEU A 214 -24.57 2.98 10.35
C LEU A 214 -24.96 3.77 11.60
N GLU A 215 -25.04 3.10 12.75
CA GLU A 215 -25.39 3.70 14.03
C GLU A 215 -24.37 4.78 14.43
N LYS A 216 -23.06 4.55 14.18
CA LYS A 216 -22.03 5.57 14.45
C LYS A 216 -22.20 6.81 13.57
N VAL A 217 -22.53 6.63 12.29
CA VAL A 217 -22.81 7.74 11.36
C VAL A 217 -24.05 8.52 11.80
N ALA A 218 -25.05 7.81 12.31
CA ALA A 218 -26.29 8.40 12.80
C ALA A 218 -26.06 9.22 14.07
N HIS A 219 -25.26 8.69 15.02
CA HIS A 219 -24.83 9.45 16.20
C HIS A 219 -23.94 10.64 15.83
N PHE A 220 -23.10 10.51 14.80
CA PHE A 220 -22.33 11.64 14.28
C PHE A 220 -23.22 12.78 13.76
N LEU A 221 -24.31 12.45 13.06
CA LEU A 221 -25.29 13.43 12.56
C LEU A 221 -25.95 14.21 13.70
N THR A 222 -26.45 13.52 14.74
CA THR A 222 -27.24 14.13 15.81
C THR A 222 -26.42 14.65 16.98
N GLY A 223 -25.17 14.19 17.13
CA GLY A 223 -24.36 14.50 18.28
C GLY A 223 -24.70 13.66 19.52
N ALA A 224 -24.19 14.07 20.68
CA ALA A 224 -24.46 13.46 21.99
C ALA A 224 -25.83 13.86 22.57
N LYS A 225 -26.45 14.90 22.01
CA LYS A 225 -27.84 15.28 22.30
C LYS A 225 -28.75 14.54 21.33
N LYS A 226 -29.69 13.73 21.84
CA LYS A 226 -30.83 13.10 21.12
C LYS A 226 -30.55 11.70 20.53
N THR A 227 -30.93 10.68 21.28
CA THR A 227 -30.94 9.23 20.92
C THR A 227 -32.11 8.80 20.02
N LYS A 228 -32.53 9.63 19.04
CA LYS A 228 -33.72 9.31 18.20
C LYS A 228 -33.52 9.54 16.70
N VAL A 229 -32.31 9.39 16.19
CA VAL A 229 -32.13 9.30 14.73
C VAL A 229 -32.86 8.08 14.17
N LYS A 230 -33.72 8.29 13.18
CA LYS A 230 -34.41 7.22 12.47
C LYS A 230 -33.55 6.74 11.32
N LEU A 231 -33.18 5.46 11.37
CA LEU A 231 -32.38 4.81 10.34
C LEU A 231 -33.31 4.25 9.26
N VAL A 232 -33.12 4.71 8.03
CA VAL A 232 -33.69 4.09 6.83
C VAL A 232 -32.54 3.40 6.12
N ASN A 233 -32.52 2.06 6.18
CA ASN A 233 -31.48 1.24 5.55
C ASN A 233 -32.13 0.25 4.61
N ILE A 234 -31.85 0.42 3.31
CA ILE A 234 -32.51 -0.34 2.24
C ILE A 234 -31.67 -1.55 1.80
N GLY A 235 -30.48 -1.72 2.38
CA GLY A 235 -29.61 -2.85 2.07
C GLY A 235 -28.95 -2.76 0.68
N HIS A 236 -28.08 -3.74 0.41
CA HIS A 236 -27.32 -3.88 -0.83
C HIS A 236 -27.93 -4.97 -1.73
N ALA A 237 -28.12 -4.65 -3.01
CA ALA A 237 -27.50 -5.38 -4.11
C ALA A 237 -27.85 -4.68 -5.43
N ARG A 238 -27.04 -3.69 -5.85
CA ARG A 238 -26.90 -3.47 -7.28
C ARG A 238 -26.18 -4.68 -7.84
N GLN A 239 -26.66 -5.22 -8.95
CA GLN A 239 -25.91 -6.26 -9.65
C GLN A 239 -24.62 -5.62 -10.19
N LEU A 240 -23.48 -6.13 -9.73
CA LEU A 240 -22.15 -5.66 -10.12
C LEU A 240 -21.53 -6.68 -11.08
N ASP A 241 -21.04 -6.21 -12.22
CA ASP A 241 -20.18 -7.00 -13.10
C ASP A 241 -18.72 -6.61 -12.85
N LEU A 242 -18.02 -7.41 -12.04
CA LEU A 242 -16.64 -7.15 -11.61
C LEU A 242 -15.69 -8.21 -12.15
N GLN A 243 -14.58 -7.74 -12.73
CA GLN A 243 -13.47 -8.57 -13.15
C GLN A 243 -12.13 -7.90 -12.83
N VAL A 244 -11.16 -8.70 -12.38
CA VAL A 244 -9.76 -8.30 -12.31
C VAL A 244 -9.10 -8.63 -13.65
N VAL A 245 -8.52 -7.62 -14.29
CA VAL A 245 -7.88 -7.73 -15.59
C VAL A 245 -6.37 -7.72 -15.39
N VAL A 246 -5.71 -8.70 -16.00
CA VAL A 246 -4.25 -8.76 -16.09
C VAL A 246 -3.79 -8.56 -17.54
N PRO A 247 -2.59 -8.01 -17.76
CA PRO A 247 -1.91 -8.04 -19.06
C PRO A 247 -1.67 -9.48 -19.54
N ASP A 248 -1.35 -9.65 -20.82
CA ASP A 248 -1.05 -10.97 -21.39
C ASP A 248 0.35 -11.44 -20.95
N SER A 249 1.26 -10.49 -20.73
CA SER A 249 2.55 -10.72 -20.10
C SER A 249 2.43 -11.05 -18.60
N GLU A 250 3.35 -11.88 -18.10
CA GLU A 250 3.42 -12.25 -16.68
C GLU A 250 3.69 -11.02 -15.80
N LEU A 251 2.91 -10.84 -14.74
CA LEU A 251 3.11 -9.77 -13.78
C LEU A 251 4.47 -9.92 -13.08
N ALA A 252 5.02 -8.81 -12.58
CA ALA A 252 6.23 -8.78 -11.75
C ALA A 252 6.01 -7.92 -10.50
N ALA A 253 7.04 -7.76 -9.67
CA ALA A 253 6.97 -6.85 -8.50
C ALA A 253 6.90 -5.37 -8.91
N VAL A 254 7.37 -5.04 -10.12
CA VAL A 254 7.25 -3.72 -10.73
C VAL A 254 6.78 -3.90 -12.18
N ALA A 255 5.78 -3.12 -12.57
CA ALA A 255 5.29 -3.09 -13.95
C ALA A 255 6.37 -2.53 -14.90
N SER A 256 6.73 -3.30 -15.94
CA SER A 256 7.60 -2.83 -17.03
C SER A 256 6.85 -1.86 -17.94
N ASN A 257 7.58 -1.13 -18.79
CA ASN A 257 6.95 -0.25 -19.78
C ASN A 257 6.07 -1.03 -20.76
N GLU A 258 6.51 -2.21 -21.20
CA GLU A 258 5.74 -3.12 -22.05
C GLU A 258 4.40 -3.52 -21.41
N LEU A 259 4.42 -3.83 -20.10
CA LEU A 259 3.22 -4.18 -19.34
C LEU A 259 2.26 -2.99 -19.23
N TRP A 260 2.79 -1.78 -19.02
CA TRP A 260 1.98 -0.56 -19.07
C TRP A 260 1.34 -0.33 -20.44
N ASP A 261 2.08 -0.57 -21.52
CA ASP A 261 1.55 -0.45 -22.88
C ASP A 261 0.40 -1.45 -23.14
N GLU A 262 0.51 -2.70 -22.66
CA GLU A 262 -0.58 -3.67 -22.71
C GLU A 262 -1.81 -3.22 -21.90
N ILE A 263 -1.61 -2.68 -20.69
CA ILE A 263 -2.71 -2.12 -19.89
C ILE A 263 -3.41 -0.98 -20.65
N TYR A 264 -2.64 -0.07 -21.25
CA TYR A 264 -3.21 1.04 -22.03
C TYR A 264 -4.00 0.53 -23.25
N GLU A 265 -3.51 -0.49 -23.95
CA GLU A 265 -4.24 -1.10 -25.07
C GLU A 265 -5.54 -1.77 -24.63
N LYS A 266 -5.51 -2.53 -23.52
CA LYS A 266 -6.74 -3.15 -22.98
C LYS A 266 -7.77 -2.11 -22.56
N ILE A 267 -7.35 -1.04 -21.86
CA ILE A 267 -8.26 0.06 -21.50
C ILE A 267 -8.80 0.75 -22.75
N ALA A 268 -7.97 1.00 -23.76
CA ALA A 268 -8.41 1.59 -25.02
C ALA A 268 -9.40 0.67 -25.77
N ALA A 269 -9.20 -0.65 -25.74
CA ALA A 269 -10.14 -1.62 -26.32
C ALA A 269 -11.50 -1.57 -25.63
N TYR A 270 -11.53 -1.66 -24.30
CA TYR A 270 -12.77 -1.49 -23.54
C TYR A 270 -13.44 -0.14 -23.78
N ALA A 271 -12.66 0.93 -23.87
CA ALA A 271 -13.20 2.26 -24.16
C ALA A 271 -13.84 2.35 -25.56
N ARG A 272 -13.36 1.58 -26.56
CA ARG A 272 -13.98 1.51 -27.90
C ARG A 272 -15.32 0.78 -27.92
N GLU A 273 -15.54 -0.13 -26.96
CA GLU A 273 -16.79 -0.89 -26.82
C GLU A 273 -17.88 -0.15 -26.03
N ASN A 274 -17.52 0.94 -25.35
CA ASN A 274 -18.40 1.70 -24.47
C ASN A 274 -18.55 3.14 -24.99
N ARG A 275 -19.68 3.79 -24.72
CA ARG A 275 -19.88 5.20 -25.11
C ARG A 275 -19.01 6.12 -24.26
N SER A 276 -18.92 5.84 -22.95
CA SER A 276 -18.01 6.55 -22.06
C SER A 276 -17.44 5.63 -20.98
N THR A 277 -16.15 5.82 -20.71
CA THR A 277 -15.38 5.04 -19.72
C THR A 277 -14.72 5.99 -18.72
N LEU A 278 -14.91 5.72 -17.44
CA LEU A 278 -14.26 6.45 -16.35
C LEU A 278 -13.10 5.62 -15.81
N VAL A 279 -11.86 6.13 -15.94
CA VAL A 279 -10.65 5.45 -15.47
C VAL A 279 -10.21 6.07 -14.14
N PHE A 280 -10.28 5.32 -13.05
CA PHE A 280 -9.78 5.76 -11.75
C PHE A 280 -8.33 5.34 -11.52
N VAL A 281 -7.59 6.26 -10.92
CA VAL A 281 -6.19 6.09 -10.50
C VAL A 281 -5.98 6.68 -9.11
N ASN A 282 -4.96 6.21 -8.39
CA ASN A 282 -4.75 6.64 -7.00
C ASN A 282 -3.97 7.95 -6.85
N THR A 283 -3.23 8.38 -7.89
CA THR A 283 -2.37 9.59 -7.81
C THR A 283 -2.60 10.52 -8.99
N ARG A 284 -2.35 11.81 -8.76
CA ARG A 284 -2.47 12.86 -9.81
C ARG A 284 -1.48 12.61 -10.95
N LYS A 285 -0.25 12.20 -10.61
CA LYS A 285 0.79 11.80 -11.58
C LYS A 285 0.32 10.68 -12.49
N LEU A 286 -0.28 9.63 -11.92
CA LEU A 286 -0.78 8.52 -12.71
C LEU A 286 -1.95 8.95 -13.60
N ALA A 287 -2.79 9.89 -13.15
CA ALA A 287 -3.91 10.39 -13.94
C ALA A 287 -3.45 11.08 -15.22
N GLU A 288 -2.47 11.97 -15.11
CA GLU A 288 -1.87 12.66 -16.26
C GLU A 288 -1.17 11.68 -17.20
N ARG A 289 -0.38 10.75 -16.65
CA ARG A 289 0.34 9.74 -17.44
C ARG A 289 -0.62 8.84 -18.23
N VAL A 290 -1.64 8.30 -17.56
CA VAL A 290 -2.63 7.42 -18.19
C VAL A 290 -3.45 8.18 -19.23
N ALA A 291 -3.88 9.41 -18.92
CA ALA A 291 -4.63 10.23 -19.87
C ALA A 291 -3.82 10.50 -21.15
N HIS A 292 -2.55 10.88 -21.02
CA HIS A 292 -1.66 11.11 -22.15
C HIS A 292 -1.49 9.88 -23.05
N HIS A 293 -1.22 8.70 -22.47
CA HIS A 293 -1.04 7.47 -23.24
C HIS A 293 -2.33 6.92 -23.86
N LEU A 294 -3.48 7.16 -23.23
CA LEU A 294 -4.78 6.79 -23.81
C LEU A 294 -5.18 7.76 -24.93
N GLU A 295 -4.85 9.06 -24.81
CA GLU A 295 -5.10 10.06 -25.87
C GLU A 295 -4.35 9.69 -27.16
N GLN A 296 -3.09 9.26 -27.05
CA GLN A 296 -2.30 8.76 -28.19
C GLN A 296 -2.96 7.58 -28.92
N ARG A 297 -3.75 6.76 -28.23
CA ARG A 297 -4.37 5.53 -28.76
C ARG A 297 -5.81 5.72 -29.24
N LEU A 298 -6.54 6.68 -28.67
CA LEU A 298 -7.96 6.92 -28.95
C LEU A 298 -8.18 8.14 -29.86
N GLY A 299 -7.19 9.03 -29.93
CA GLY A 299 -7.21 10.28 -30.68
C GLY A 299 -7.37 11.50 -29.80
N GLU A 300 -6.90 12.64 -30.30
CA GLU A 300 -6.96 13.94 -29.61
C GLU A 300 -8.38 14.30 -29.17
N HIS A 301 -8.49 14.95 -28.01
CA HIS A 301 -9.74 15.45 -27.43
C HIS A 301 -10.77 14.40 -26.99
N LYS A 302 -10.49 13.09 -27.15
CA LYS A 302 -11.36 12.02 -26.64
C LYS A 302 -11.08 11.61 -25.21
N VAL A 303 -9.91 11.98 -24.68
CA VAL A 303 -9.42 11.63 -23.36
C VAL A 303 -9.06 12.91 -22.62
N LEU A 304 -9.44 13.03 -21.35
CA LEU A 304 -8.99 14.11 -20.46
C LEU A 304 -8.62 13.58 -19.07
N ALA A 305 -7.79 14.34 -18.36
CA ALA A 305 -7.52 14.12 -16.94
C ALA A 305 -8.43 14.96 -16.03
N HIS A 306 -8.75 14.45 -14.84
CA HIS A 306 -9.52 15.15 -13.82
C HIS A 306 -8.97 14.93 -12.40
N HIS A 307 -8.42 16.01 -11.80
CA HIS A 307 -7.96 16.01 -10.41
C HIS A 307 -7.84 17.41 -9.81
N GLY A 308 -7.66 17.47 -8.49
CA GLY A 308 -7.66 18.73 -7.73
C GLY A 308 -6.64 19.79 -8.14
N SER A 309 -5.50 19.41 -8.74
CA SER A 309 -4.50 20.37 -9.24
C SER A 309 -4.91 21.13 -10.52
N LEU A 310 -5.98 20.71 -11.20
CA LEU A 310 -6.46 21.38 -12.42
C LEU A 310 -7.31 22.61 -12.08
N SER A 311 -7.23 23.62 -12.95
CA SER A 311 -8.06 24.82 -12.82
C SER A 311 -9.56 24.49 -12.85
N ARG A 312 -10.39 25.34 -12.22
CA ARG A 312 -11.86 25.16 -12.21
C ARG A 312 -12.42 25.10 -13.63
N LYS A 313 -11.90 25.91 -14.54
CA LYS A 313 -12.36 25.99 -15.94
C LYS A 313 -12.15 24.64 -16.64
N LEU A 314 -10.96 24.05 -16.53
CA LEU A 314 -10.63 22.76 -17.13
C LEU A 314 -11.45 21.61 -16.53
N ARG A 315 -11.64 21.59 -15.21
CA ARG A 315 -12.47 20.57 -14.56
C ARG A 315 -13.93 20.61 -15.02
N LEU A 316 -14.54 21.80 -15.04
CA LEU A 316 -15.92 21.98 -15.52
C LEU A 316 -16.07 21.61 -17.00
N GLU A 317 -15.07 21.94 -17.82
CA GLU A 317 -15.05 21.56 -19.23
C GLU A 317 -15.03 20.03 -19.39
N ALA A 318 -14.17 19.33 -18.66
CA ALA A 318 -14.11 17.87 -18.66
C ALA A 318 -15.43 17.23 -18.18
N GLU A 319 -16.00 17.71 -17.08
CA GLU A 319 -17.32 17.28 -16.56
C GLU A 319 -18.42 17.49 -17.61
N THR A 320 -18.44 18.65 -18.27
CA THR A 320 -19.45 19.00 -19.27
C THR A 320 -19.35 18.14 -20.52
N LYS A 321 -18.14 17.94 -21.04
CA LYS A 321 -17.88 17.10 -22.22
C LYS A 321 -18.25 15.64 -21.94
N LEU A 322 -17.97 15.14 -20.73
CA LEU A 322 -18.36 13.78 -20.35
C LEU A 322 -19.89 13.65 -20.27
N LYS A 323 -20.57 14.63 -19.65
CA LYS A 323 -22.05 14.63 -19.55
C LYS A 323 -22.75 14.69 -20.91
N LYS A 324 -22.16 15.36 -21.90
CA LYS A 324 -22.65 15.39 -23.29
C LYS A 324 -22.36 14.10 -24.07
N GLY A 325 -21.43 13.29 -23.58
CA GLY A 325 -20.90 12.12 -24.31
C GLY A 325 -19.90 12.50 -25.41
N ASP A 326 -19.28 13.67 -25.32
CA ASP A 326 -18.23 14.14 -26.24
C ASP A 326 -16.86 13.51 -25.88
N LEU A 327 -16.72 12.99 -24.65
CA LEU A 327 -15.53 12.27 -24.17
C LEU A 327 -15.77 10.77 -24.14
N GLN A 328 -14.82 10.03 -24.71
CA GLN A 328 -14.80 8.58 -24.64
C GLN A 328 -14.19 8.10 -23.31
N VAL A 329 -13.15 8.79 -22.83
CA VAL A 329 -12.46 8.43 -21.58
C VAL A 329 -12.24 9.67 -20.72
N LEU A 330 -12.49 9.54 -19.42
CA LEU A 330 -12.03 10.50 -18.42
C LEU A 330 -11.18 9.78 -17.39
N VAL A 331 -9.96 10.27 -17.15
CA VAL A 331 -9.04 9.69 -16.16
C VAL A 331 -9.07 10.53 -14.89
N ALA A 332 -9.50 9.97 -13.77
CA ALA A 332 -9.76 10.70 -12.55
C ALA A 332 -9.08 10.10 -11.32
N THR A 333 -8.74 10.97 -10.37
CA THR A 333 -8.44 10.57 -8.98
C THR A 333 -9.73 10.52 -8.15
N ALA A 334 -9.65 10.48 -6.82
CA ALA A 334 -10.81 10.58 -5.90
C ALA A 334 -11.72 11.82 -6.11
N SER A 335 -11.29 12.78 -6.95
CA SER A 335 -12.08 13.95 -7.35
C SER A 335 -13.47 13.66 -7.96
N LEU A 336 -13.69 12.48 -8.54
CA LEU A 336 -14.98 12.04 -9.09
C LEU A 336 -15.55 10.80 -8.38
N GLU A 337 -15.00 10.44 -7.23
CA GLU A 337 -15.43 9.27 -6.44
C GLU A 337 -16.84 9.44 -5.86
N LEU A 338 -17.22 10.69 -5.54
CA LEU A 338 -18.43 11.02 -4.79
C LEU A 338 -19.47 11.78 -5.63
N GLY A 339 -20.74 11.40 -5.43
CA GLY A 339 -22.00 12.11 -5.62
C GLY A 339 -22.38 12.78 -6.94
N ILE A 340 -21.45 13.16 -7.82
CA ILE A 340 -21.76 14.03 -8.97
C ILE A 340 -22.54 13.24 -10.05
N ASP A 341 -23.62 13.80 -10.58
CA ASP A 341 -24.29 13.27 -11.79
C ASP A 341 -23.48 13.62 -13.04
N ILE A 342 -22.56 12.71 -13.38
CA ILE A 342 -21.60 12.86 -14.49
C ILE A 342 -22.20 12.40 -15.84
N GLY A 343 -23.45 11.94 -15.88
CA GLY A 343 -24.10 11.41 -17.08
C GLY A 343 -23.99 9.88 -17.22
N SER A 344 -24.25 9.35 -18.42
CA SER A 344 -24.24 7.89 -18.68
C SER A 344 -22.82 7.33 -18.82
N ILE A 345 -22.24 6.90 -17.70
CA ILE A 345 -21.01 6.10 -17.67
C ILE A 345 -21.38 4.62 -17.82
N ASP A 346 -20.82 3.96 -18.82
CA ASP A 346 -21.11 2.54 -19.09
C ASP A 346 -20.10 1.64 -18.36
N LEU A 347 -18.85 2.08 -18.27
CA LEU A 347 -17.76 1.29 -17.70
C LEU A 347 -16.88 2.14 -16.76
N VAL A 348 -16.50 1.54 -15.63
CA VAL A 348 -15.42 2.03 -14.78
C VAL A 348 -14.20 1.11 -14.89
N CYS A 349 -13.04 1.68 -15.21
CA CYS A 349 -11.76 1.00 -15.10
C CYS A 349 -11.01 1.53 -13.88
N GLN A 350 -10.50 0.65 -13.01
CA GLN A 350 -9.72 1.04 -11.83
C GLN A 350 -8.30 0.49 -12.00
N ILE A 351 -7.29 1.36 -12.06
CA ILE A 351 -5.87 0.93 -12.17
C ILE A 351 -5.29 0.77 -10.77
N GLY A 352 -4.83 -0.44 -10.47
CA GLY A 352 -4.37 -0.86 -9.15
C GLY A 352 -5.50 -0.91 -8.11
N SER A 353 -5.20 -1.42 -6.93
CA SER A 353 -6.17 -1.44 -5.83
C SER A 353 -6.45 -0.03 -5.32
N PRO A 354 -7.72 0.36 -5.07
CA PRO A 354 -8.07 1.60 -4.38
C PRO A 354 -7.71 1.61 -2.88
N ARG A 355 -7.20 0.48 -2.35
CA ARG A 355 -6.75 0.30 -0.96
C ARG A 355 -7.87 0.26 0.10
N ALA A 356 -9.12 0.49 -0.29
CA ALA A 356 -10.31 0.36 0.57
C ALA A 356 -11.51 -0.20 -0.21
N ILE A 357 -12.33 -1.03 0.45
CA ILE A 357 -13.49 -1.71 -0.15
C ILE A 357 -14.60 -0.70 -0.47
N ALA A 358 -14.90 0.20 0.46
CA ALA A 358 -15.92 1.23 0.30
C ALA A 358 -15.60 2.18 -0.87
N THR A 359 -14.32 2.56 -1.04
CA THR A 359 -13.87 3.36 -2.18
C THR A 359 -14.06 2.63 -3.51
N ALA A 360 -13.76 1.32 -3.56
CA ALA A 360 -13.99 0.53 -4.78
C ALA A 360 -15.47 0.54 -5.19
N LEU A 361 -16.37 0.30 -4.23
CA LEU A 361 -17.82 0.34 -4.45
C LEU A 361 -18.31 1.71 -4.92
N GLN A 362 -17.79 2.79 -4.34
CA GLN A 362 -18.16 4.15 -4.73
C GLN A 362 -17.69 4.51 -6.13
N ARG A 363 -16.46 4.11 -6.49
CA ARG A 363 -15.88 4.35 -7.82
C ARG A 363 -16.62 3.55 -8.89
N ILE A 364 -16.82 2.25 -8.66
CA ILE A 364 -17.47 1.36 -9.64
C ILE A 364 -18.96 1.66 -9.75
N GLY A 365 -19.61 2.08 -8.65
CA GLY A 365 -20.99 2.54 -8.65
C GLY A 365 -21.26 3.79 -9.49
N ARG A 366 -20.20 4.41 -10.09
CA ARG A 366 -20.34 5.46 -11.11
C ARG A 366 -20.83 4.92 -12.46
N ALA A 367 -20.54 3.65 -12.78
CA ALA A 367 -21.07 2.99 -13.97
C ALA A 367 -22.55 2.59 -13.76
N GLY A 368 -23.35 2.67 -14.81
CA GLY A 368 -24.75 2.19 -14.78
C GLY A 368 -25.64 3.02 -13.83
N HIS A 369 -25.59 4.35 -13.92
CA HIS A 369 -26.21 5.26 -12.95
C HIS A 369 -27.76 5.44 -13.11
N TRP A 370 -28.47 4.41 -13.60
CA TRP A 370 -29.93 4.40 -13.82
C TRP A 370 -30.61 3.31 -12.98
N HIS A 371 -31.93 3.43 -12.73
CA HIS A 371 -32.68 2.40 -12.00
C HIS A 371 -32.58 1.02 -12.72
N ALA A 372 -32.15 -0.02 -11.98
CA ALA A 372 -31.95 -1.40 -12.44
C ALA A 372 -30.80 -1.68 -13.44
N ALA A 373 -29.90 -0.74 -13.70
CA ALA A 373 -28.71 -1.00 -14.52
C ALA A 373 -27.64 -1.80 -13.75
N ILE A 374 -26.91 -2.68 -14.46
CA ILE A 374 -25.75 -3.39 -13.94
C ILE A 374 -24.56 -2.41 -13.92
N SER A 375 -23.88 -2.28 -12.78
CA SER A 375 -22.68 -1.46 -12.67
C SER A 375 -21.46 -2.30 -13.06
N THR A 376 -20.82 -1.97 -14.19
CA THR A 376 -19.68 -2.71 -14.73
C THR A 376 -18.34 -2.09 -14.33
N GLY A 377 -17.46 -2.91 -13.75
CA GLY A 377 -16.13 -2.52 -13.29
C GLY A 377 -15.03 -3.48 -13.77
N ARG A 378 -13.89 -2.93 -14.21
CA ARG A 378 -12.67 -3.68 -14.56
C ARG A 378 -11.49 -3.15 -13.74
N ILE A 379 -10.88 -4.01 -12.92
CA ILE A 379 -9.77 -3.64 -12.03
C ILE A 379 -8.46 -4.16 -12.61
N PHE A 380 -7.55 -3.28 -12.99
CA PHE A 380 -6.27 -3.64 -13.63
C PHE A 380 -5.18 -3.81 -12.57
N ALA A 381 -4.73 -5.04 -12.36
CA ALA A 381 -3.59 -5.31 -11.49
C ALA A 381 -2.28 -4.95 -12.22
N THR A 382 -1.39 -4.21 -11.55
CA THR A 382 -0.10 -3.81 -12.16
C THR A 382 1.09 -4.64 -11.67
N THR A 383 0.93 -5.35 -10.55
CA THR A 383 1.95 -6.22 -9.94
C THR A 383 1.32 -7.51 -9.40
N ARG A 384 2.15 -8.51 -9.08
CA ARG A 384 1.68 -9.78 -8.47
C ARG A 384 0.99 -9.56 -7.12
N ASP A 385 1.54 -8.67 -6.29
CA ASP A 385 0.95 -8.30 -5.01
C ASP A 385 -0.38 -7.57 -5.18
N GLU A 386 -0.46 -6.65 -6.15
CA GLU A 386 -1.73 -5.99 -6.46
C GLU A 386 -2.76 -6.96 -7.05
N LEU A 387 -2.35 -8.01 -7.78
CA LEU A 387 -3.29 -9.05 -8.25
C LEU A 387 -3.94 -9.77 -7.07
N LEU A 388 -3.15 -10.21 -6.08
CA LEU A 388 -3.69 -10.80 -4.86
C LEU A 388 -4.64 -9.85 -4.13
N GLU A 389 -4.26 -8.57 -4.02
CA GLU A 389 -5.08 -7.56 -3.36
C GLU A 389 -6.39 -7.27 -4.12
N CYS A 390 -6.35 -7.15 -5.44
CA CYS A 390 -7.52 -6.94 -6.28
C CYS A 390 -8.46 -8.15 -6.26
N ALA A 391 -7.92 -9.37 -6.26
CA ALA A 391 -8.70 -10.60 -6.09
C ALA A 391 -9.43 -10.61 -4.73
N SER A 392 -8.70 -10.26 -3.66
CA SER A 392 -9.25 -10.18 -2.30
C SER A 392 -10.32 -9.09 -2.17
N LEU A 393 -10.13 -7.95 -2.87
CA LEU A 393 -11.11 -6.86 -2.92
C LEU A 393 -12.41 -7.29 -3.59
N VAL A 394 -12.34 -7.96 -4.76
CA VAL A 394 -13.54 -8.46 -5.45
C VAL A 394 -14.26 -9.51 -4.62
N TYR A 395 -13.51 -10.40 -3.98
CA TYR A 395 -14.04 -11.38 -3.04
C TYR A 395 -14.79 -10.70 -1.88
N ALA A 396 -14.16 -9.73 -1.21
CA ALA A 396 -14.76 -8.98 -0.10
C ALA A 396 -16.06 -8.26 -0.52
N ILE A 397 -16.09 -7.65 -1.70
CA ILE A 397 -17.28 -6.99 -2.24
C ILE A 397 -18.42 -7.99 -2.44
N ARG A 398 -18.13 -9.18 -2.96
CA ARG A 398 -19.13 -10.23 -3.22
C ARG A 398 -19.68 -10.85 -1.94
N GLU A 399 -18.86 -10.95 -0.90
CA GLU A 399 -19.28 -11.39 0.44
C GLU A 399 -20.03 -10.28 1.23
N GLY A 400 -20.08 -9.04 0.70
CA GLY A 400 -20.75 -7.92 1.34
C GLY A 400 -19.97 -7.28 2.49
N ASP A 401 -18.66 -7.49 2.54
CA ASP A 401 -17.78 -6.83 3.50
C ASP A 401 -17.61 -5.34 3.18
N LEU A 402 -17.44 -4.54 4.23
CA LEU A 402 -17.26 -3.09 4.16
C LEU A 402 -16.27 -2.64 5.22
N ASP A 403 -15.48 -1.61 4.89
CA ASP A 403 -14.54 -0.99 5.82
C ASP A 403 -15.28 -0.33 7.00
N GLN A 404 -14.68 -0.37 8.19
CA GLN A 404 -15.20 0.35 9.34
C GLN A 404 -14.93 1.84 9.23
N LEU A 405 -15.97 2.66 9.43
CA LEU A 405 -15.83 4.10 9.55
C LEU A 405 -15.26 4.49 10.93
N ILE A 406 -14.11 5.17 10.94
CA ILE A 406 -13.43 5.67 12.15
C ILE A 406 -13.63 7.19 12.24
N ILE A 407 -14.30 7.65 13.30
CA ILE A 407 -14.51 9.09 13.57
C ILE A 407 -13.36 9.61 14.43
N PRO A 408 -12.66 10.69 14.05
CA PRO A 408 -11.60 11.28 14.87
C PRO A 408 -12.14 11.72 16.24
N LYS A 409 -11.46 11.32 17.30
CA LYS A 409 -11.83 11.68 18.68
C LYS A 409 -11.25 13.05 19.02
N GLU A 410 -12.06 14.00 19.49
CA GLU A 410 -11.66 15.28 20.10
C GLU A 410 -10.51 16.04 19.40
N PRO A 411 -10.57 16.37 18.09
CA PRO A 411 -9.47 17.11 17.46
C PRO A 411 -9.33 18.52 18.04
N LEU A 412 -8.26 18.77 18.79
CA LEU A 412 -8.09 19.99 19.59
C LEU A 412 -7.79 21.23 18.72
N ASP A 413 -7.15 21.05 17.58
CA ASP A 413 -6.89 22.11 16.60
C ASP A 413 -8.19 22.65 15.98
N ILE A 414 -9.14 21.76 15.66
CA ILE A 414 -10.48 22.11 15.21
C ILE A 414 -11.27 22.78 16.33
N LEU A 415 -11.16 22.30 17.56
CA LEU A 415 -11.81 22.91 18.72
C LEU A 415 -11.34 24.36 18.91
N ALA A 416 -10.01 24.58 18.85
CA ALA A 416 -9.42 25.90 19.03
C ALA A 416 -10.00 26.93 18.04
N GLN A 417 -10.02 26.63 16.74
CA GLN A 417 -10.59 27.56 15.74
C GLN A 417 -12.11 27.76 15.88
N GLN A 418 -12.84 26.77 16.40
CA GLN A 418 -14.29 26.87 16.61
C GLN A 418 -14.62 27.74 17.84
N ILE A 419 -13.83 27.65 18.91
CA ILE A 419 -13.93 28.55 20.07
C ILE A 419 -13.68 29.99 19.63
N VAL A 420 -12.59 30.25 18.89
CA VAL A 420 -12.30 31.60 18.38
C VAL A 420 -13.46 32.13 17.53
N ALA A 421 -14.03 31.29 16.68
CA ALA A 421 -15.16 31.67 15.84
C ALA A 421 -16.46 31.88 16.62
N ALA A 422 -16.70 31.12 17.69
CA ALA A 422 -17.85 31.30 18.57
C ALA A 422 -17.74 32.64 19.33
N CYS A 423 -16.60 32.91 19.96
CA CYS A 423 -16.33 34.18 20.65
C CYS A 423 -16.31 35.38 19.71
N ALA A 424 -15.95 35.21 18.44
CA ALA A 424 -15.97 36.29 17.44
C ALA A 424 -17.38 36.78 17.07
N THR A 425 -18.41 36.00 17.43
CA THR A 425 -19.81 36.29 17.10
C THR A 425 -20.65 36.74 18.30
N GLN A 426 -20.28 36.34 19.51
CA GLN A 426 -20.93 36.73 20.76
C GLN A 426 -20.00 36.41 21.95
N ASP A 427 -20.27 37.02 23.10
CA ASP A 427 -19.66 36.63 24.37
C ASP A 427 -20.27 35.29 24.84
N TRP A 428 -19.47 34.46 25.49
CA TRP A 428 -19.92 33.17 26.02
C TRP A 428 -19.61 33.04 27.50
N GLU A 429 -20.54 32.43 28.24
CA GLU A 429 -20.23 31.84 29.54
C GLU A 429 -19.45 30.53 29.30
N GLU A 430 -18.41 30.33 30.09
CA GLU A 430 -17.40 29.29 29.85
C GLU A 430 -17.98 27.87 29.91
N ASN A 431 -18.79 27.56 30.92
CA ASN A 431 -19.41 26.25 31.06
C ASN A 431 -20.46 26.00 29.96
N ALA A 432 -21.22 27.03 29.57
CA ALA A 432 -22.17 26.94 28.48
C ALA A 432 -21.45 26.57 27.18
N LEU A 433 -20.34 27.24 26.83
CA LEU A 433 -19.58 26.89 25.63
C LEU A 433 -19.04 25.45 25.71
N PHE A 434 -18.50 25.03 26.85
CA PHE A 434 -18.06 23.65 27.07
C PHE A 434 -19.19 22.65 26.84
N HIS A 435 -20.37 22.89 27.41
CA HIS A 435 -21.55 22.06 27.19
C HIS A 435 -21.99 22.04 25.73
N TYR A 436 -21.88 23.15 24.99
CA TYR A 436 -22.17 23.18 23.55
C TYR A 436 -21.21 22.30 22.75
N VAL A 437 -19.91 22.40 23.04
CA VAL A 437 -18.86 21.60 22.41
C VAL A 437 -19.11 20.11 22.62
N LYS A 438 -19.44 19.68 23.85
CA LYS A 438 -19.69 18.26 24.18
C LYS A 438 -20.88 17.63 23.47
N ASN A 439 -21.77 18.43 22.89
CA ASN A 439 -22.89 17.88 22.12
C ASN A 439 -22.47 17.41 20.74
N ALA A 440 -21.36 17.91 20.20
CA ALA A 440 -20.81 17.36 18.98
C ALA A 440 -20.25 15.96 19.28
N TYR A 441 -20.65 14.95 18.52
CA TYR A 441 -20.27 13.55 18.74
C TYR A 441 -18.75 13.34 18.93
N PRO A 442 -17.86 13.96 18.13
CA PRO A 442 -16.42 13.82 18.32
C PRO A 442 -15.89 14.32 19.66
N TYR A 443 -16.63 15.18 20.37
CA TYR A 443 -16.22 15.85 21.61
C TYR A 443 -17.03 15.41 22.84
N GLN A 444 -17.85 14.35 22.71
CA GLN A 444 -18.73 13.92 23.81
C GLN A 444 -17.97 13.51 25.09
N HIS A 445 -16.72 13.06 24.95
CA HIS A 445 -15.86 12.65 26.06
C HIS A 445 -14.86 13.75 26.49
N LEU A 446 -14.93 14.95 25.91
CA LEU A 446 -14.03 16.05 26.24
C LEU A 446 -14.12 16.38 27.72
N THR A 447 -12.96 16.45 28.38
CA THR A 447 -12.82 16.82 29.79
C THR A 447 -12.74 18.33 29.95
N GLN A 448 -13.10 18.83 31.13
CA GLN A 448 -13.00 20.25 31.45
C GLN A 448 -11.54 20.73 31.39
N GLU A 449 -10.60 19.93 31.92
CA GLU A 449 -9.17 20.22 31.94
C GLU A 449 -8.63 20.51 30.52
N LYS A 450 -8.89 19.62 29.56
CA LYS A 450 -8.46 19.81 28.16
C LYS A 450 -9.11 21.03 27.50
N PHE A 451 -10.37 21.30 27.81
CA PHE A 451 -11.04 22.50 27.33
C PHE A 451 -10.37 23.77 27.89
N ASP A 452 -10.06 23.77 29.19
CA ASP A 452 -9.40 24.88 29.87
C ASP A 452 -7.98 25.12 29.34
N GLU A 453 -7.24 24.07 28.98
CA GLU A 453 -5.92 24.18 28.34
C GLU A 453 -6.01 24.89 26.97
N VAL A 454 -7.00 24.52 26.15
CA VAL A 454 -7.23 25.18 24.85
C VAL A 454 -7.65 26.64 25.04
N ILE A 455 -8.53 26.93 26.01
CA ILE A 455 -8.93 28.29 26.37
C ILE A 455 -7.73 29.11 26.85
N THR A 456 -6.86 28.52 27.66
CA THR A 456 -5.61 29.15 28.15
C THR A 456 -4.69 29.46 26.99
N MET A 457 -4.43 28.50 26.09
CA MET A 457 -3.63 28.70 24.89
C MET A 457 -4.19 29.84 24.02
N LEU A 458 -5.50 29.91 23.81
CA LEU A 458 -6.14 30.94 22.98
C LEU A 458 -6.21 32.32 23.66
N SER A 459 -6.19 32.37 24.99
CA SER A 459 -6.27 33.61 25.75
C SER A 459 -4.90 34.23 26.00
N GLU A 460 -3.95 33.42 26.46
CA GLU A 460 -2.59 33.86 26.73
C GLU A 460 -1.78 33.95 25.44
N GLY A 461 -1.91 32.98 24.55
CA GLY A 461 -1.09 32.85 23.34
C GLY A 461 0.34 32.41 23.63
N ILE A 462 1.05 32.02 22.58
CA ILE A 462 2.38 31.43 22.65
C ILE A 462 3.42 32.52 22.39
N ALA A 463 4.34 32.71 23.34
CA ALA A 463 5.45 33.63 23.15
C ALA A 463 6.49 33.01 22.22
N GLY A 464 6.84 33.69 21.12
CA GLY A 464 7.95 33.30 20.25
C GLY A 464 8.87 34.47 19.93
N SER A 465 9.93 34.20 19.17
CA SER A 465 10.98 35.17 18.82
C SER A 465 10.46 36.45 18.14
N ARG A 466 9.32 36.36 17.44
CA ARG A 466 8.70 37.46 16.67
C ARG A 466 7.42 38.01 17.31
N GLY A 467 7.15 37.68 18.56
CA GLY A 467 5.97 38.13 19.31
C GLY A 467 5.05 37.00 19.74
N ARG A 468 3.80 37.35 20.09
CA ARG A 468 2.82 36.43 20.67
C ARG A 468 1.87 35.88 19.61
N TYR A 469 1.88 34.57 19.42
CA TYR A 469 1.03 33.84 18.49
C TYR A 469 -0.28 33.39 19.15
N GLY A 470 -1.37 33.27 18.37
CA GLY A 470 -2.57 32.54 18.80
C GLY A 470 -3.47 33.21 19.85
N ALA A 471 -3.16 34.41 20.36
CA ALA A 471 -3.94 35.06 21.41
C ALA A 471 -5.20 35.78 20.86
N TYR A 472 -6.29 35.05 20.67
CA TYR A 472 -7.53 35.55 20.05
C TYR A 472 -8.71 35.74 21.01
N ILE A 473 -8.65 35.27 22.24
CA ILE A 473 -9.75 35.46 23.19
C ILE A 473 -9.29 36.18 24.46
N HIS A 474 -10.22 36.82 25.14
CA HIS A 474 -10.05 37.35 26.47
C HIS A 474 -10.87 36.46 27.41
N ARG A 475 -10.22 35.91 28.44
CA ARG A 475 -10.85 35.04 29.45
C ARG A 475 -10.97 35.85 30.75
N ASP A 476 -12.20 36.17 31.12
CA ASP A 476 -12.54 36.76 32.39
C ASP A 476 -12.84 35.63 33.38
N GLN A 477 -11.82 35.23 34.14
CA GLN A 477 -11.93 34.14 35.12
C GLN A 477 -12.80 34.51 36.34
N VAL A 478 -13.06 35.81 36.58
CA VAL A 478 -13.89 36.25 37.71
C VAL A 478 -15.37 36.08 37.37
N ASN A 479 -15.76 36.45 36.15
CA ASN A 479 -17.14 36.36 35.69
C ASN A 479 -17.45 35.09 34.88
N HIS A 480 -16.45 34.23 34.64
CA HIS A 480 -16.54 33.04 33.79
C HIS A 480 -17.03 33.35 32.36
N VAL A 481 -16.55 34.48 31.80
CA VAL A 481 -16.94 34.94 30.46
C VAL A 481 -15.72 34.95 29.54
N ILE A 482 -15.90 34.45 28.33
CA ILE A 482 -14.89 34.49 27.26
C ILE A 482 -15.38 35.37 26.11
N LYS A 483 -14.50 36.28 25.67
CA LYS A 483 -14.79 37.31 24.66
C LYS A 483 -13.76 37.28 23.54
N ALA A 484 -14.13 37.70 22.34
CA ALA A 484 -13.14 37.86 21.27
C ALA A 484 -12.22 39.06 21.50
N ARG A 485 -10.95 38.91 21.15
CA ARG A 485 -10.01 40.04 20.97
C ARG A 485 -10.18 40.67 19.59
N ARG A 486 -9.52 41.82 19.40
CA ARG A 486 -9.44 42.47 18.09
C ARG A 486 -8.71 41.55 17.10
N GLY A 487 -9.32 41.31 15.94
CA GLY A 487 -8.74 40.49 14.87
C GLY A 487 -9.18 39.03 14.85
N SER A 488 -9.81 38.52 15.92
CA SER A 488 -10.23 37.11 16.03
C SER A 488 -11.21 36.68 14.94
N ARG A 489 -12.18 37.55 14.61
CA ARG A 489 -13.12 37.31 13.51
C ARG A 489 -12.40 37.20 12.16
N LEU A 490 -11.42 38.08 11.91
CA LEU A 490 -10.65 38.07 10.66
C LEU A 490 -9.76 36.82 10.56
N ALA A 491 -9.12 36.44 11.66
CA ALA A 491 -8.32 35.22 11.76
C ALA A 491 -9.17 33.97 11.46
N ALA A 492 -10.31 33.82 12.13
CA ALA A 492 -11.25 32.71 11.91
C ALA A 492 -11.72 32.64 10.45
N ILE A 493 -12.21 33.75 9.87
CA ILE A 493 -12.76 33.75 8.51
C ILE A 493 -11.70 33.47 7.43
N THR A 494 -10.48 33.97 7.61
CA THR A 494 -9.44 33.87 6.57
C THR A 494 -8.56 32.63 6.69
N SER A 495 -8.38 32.10 7.90
CA SER A 495 -7.45 30.99 8.16
C SER A 495 -8.11 29.72 8.69
N GLY A 496 -9.39 29.78 9.08
CA GLY A 496 -10.16 28.63 9.55
C GLY A 496 -10.48 27.60 8.45
N GLY A 497 -10.94 26.43 8.87
CA GLY A 497 -11.17 25.25 8.06
C GLY A 497 -10.32 24.06 8.51
N ALA A 498 -10.66 22.87 8.00
CA ALA A 498 -10.02 21.61 8.41
C ALA A 498 -9.02 21.05 7.39
N ILE A 499 -9.05 21.52 6.14
CA ILE A 499 -8.13 21.05 5.09
C ILE A 499 -6.77 21.75 5.26
N PRO A 500 -5.64 21.01 5.39
CA PRO A 500 -4.31 21.60 5.49
C PRO A 500 -3.86 22.25 4.17
N ASP A 501 -2.87 23.14 4.24
CA ASP A 501 -2.29 23.79 3.06
C ASP A 501 -1.08 22.96 2.58
N ASN A 502 -1.19 22.33 1.40
CA ASN A 502 -0.15 21.44 0.85
C ASN A 502 0.98 22.20 0.14
N GLY A 503 1.18 23.49 0.40
CA GLY A 503 2.30 24.24 -0.18
C GLY A 503 2.24 24.47 -1.71
N LEU A 504 1.07 24.40 -2.33
CA LEU A 504 0.95 24.41 -3.80
C LEU A 504 1.48 25.70 -4.47
N PHE A 505 2.29 25.54 -5.53
CA PHE A 505 2.73 26.62 -6.43
C PHE A 505 1.75 26.80 -7.58
N THR A 506 1.42 28.05 -7.92
CA THR A 506 0.51 28.35 -9.04
C THR A 506 1.24 28.31 -10.38
N VAL A 507 0.77 27.52 -11.34
CA VAL A 507 1.35 27.43 -12.68
C VAL A 507 0.68 28.43 -13.62
N ILE A 508 1.48 29.28 -14.26
CA ILE A 508 1.02 30.35 -15.15
C ILE A 508 1.67 30.18 -16.52
N ALA A 509 0.84 30.00 -17.55
CA ALA A 509 1.25 29.94 -18.94
C ALA A 509 1.53 31.33 -19.51
N MET A 510 2.69 31.49 -20.15
CA MET A 510 3.15 32.70 -20.83
C MET A 510 3.06 32.53 -22.36
N PRO A 511 2.85 33.62 -23.13
CA PRO A 511 2.77 35.03 -22.70
C PRO A 511 1.40 35.47 -22.17
N ASP A 512 0.36 34.65 -22.32
CA ASP A 512 -1.03 35.03 -22.04
C ASP A 512 -1.36 35.24 -20.55
N ASN A 513 -0.44 34.89 -19.65
CA ASN A 513 -0.56 35.01 -18.19
C ASN A 513 -1.79 34.26 -17.64
N ILE A 514 -2.08 33.09 -18.22
CA ILE A 514 -3.24 32.26 -17.87
C ILE A 514 -2.82 31.24 -16.80
N MET A 515 -3.57 31.15 -15.71
CA MET A 515 -3.38 30.08 -14.71
C MET A 515 -3.89 28.74 -15.28
N VAL A 516 -2.98 27.77 -15.42
CA VAL A 516 -3.32 26.44 -15.97
C VAL A 516 -3.52 25.38 -14.88
N GLY A 517 -2.86 25.52 -13.73
CA GLY A 517 -3.09 24.66 -12.55
C GLY A 517 -2.10 24.94 -11.42
N THR A 518 -1.79 23.91 -10.63
CA THR A 518 -0.87 24.01 -9.48
C THR A 518 0.07 22.81 -9.37
N LEU A 519 1.31 23.06 -8.95
CA LEU A 519 2.32 22.04 -8.63
C LEU A 519 2.53 21.95 -7.12
N ASP A 520 3.10 20.82 -6.69
CA ASP A 520 3.53 20.67 -5.29
C ASP A 520 4.73 21.57 -4.97
N GLU A 521 4.93 21.90 -3.70
CA GLU A 521 6.03 22.74 -3.24
C GLU A 521 7.37 22.11 -3.57
N ASP A 522 7.54 20.85 -3.18
CA ASP A 522 8.83 20.16 -3.27
C ASP A 522 9.20 19.96 -4.75
N PHE A 523 8.21 19.65 -5.60
CA PHE A 523 8.41 19.63 -7.05
C PHE A 523 8.86 20.99 -7.60
N ALA A 524 8.21 22.08 -7.19
CA ALA A 524 8.57 23.41 -7.68
C ALA A 524 9.93 23.89 -7.16
N VAL A 525 10.37 23.44 -5.98
CA VAL A 525 11.68 23.80 -5.42
C VAL A 525 12.81 22.98 -6.06
N GLU A 526 12.57 21.71 -6.36
CA GLU A 526 13.56 20.80 -6.96
C GLU A 526 13.68 20.95 -8.49
N SER A 527 12.71 21.57 -9.14
CA SER A 527 12.70 21.77 -10.59
C SER A 527 13.60 22.93 -11.04
N ASN A 528 14.25 22.77 -12.20
CA ASN A 528 15.09 23.78 -12.82
C ASN A 528 14.42 24.47 -14.01
N ARG A 529 14.97 25.61 -14.42
CA ARG A 529 14.58 26.26 -15.68
C ARG A 529 14.90 25.35 -16.85
N GLY A 530 13.93 25.16 -17.75
CA GLY A 530 14.04 24.29 -18.92
C GLY A 530 13.43 22.90 -18.71
N ASP A 531 13.13 22.52 -17.46
CA ASP A 531 12.47 21.25 -17.18
C ASP A 531 11.05 21.20 -17.73
N ILE A 532 10.65 20.01 -18.18
CA ILE A 532 9.35 19.75 -18.81
C ILE A 532 8.53 18.82 -17.92
N PHE A 533 7.27 19.16 -17.69
CA PHE A 533 6.32 18.36 -16.92
C PHE A 533 4.95 18.31 -17.60
N LEU A 534 4.12 17.34 -17.21
CA LEU A 534 2.76 17.19 -17.73
C LEU A 534 1.72 17.79 -16.78
N LEU A 535 0.76 18.55 -17.32
CA LEU A 535 -0.40 19.06 -16.60
C LEU A 535 -1.59 19.27 -17.55
N GLY A 536 -2.68 18.55 -17.31
CA GLY A 536 -3.87 18.48 -18.13
C GLY A 536 -3.59 17.93 -19.52
N THR A 537 -2.91 16.78 -19.61
CA THR A 537 -2.38 16.10 -20.83
C THR A 537 -1.38 16.90 -21.68
N ASN A 538 -1.22 18.20 -21.41
CA ASN A 538 -0.28 19.08 -22.09
C ASN A 538 1.09 19.08 -21.40
N SER A 539 2.14 19.20 -22.22
CA SER A 539 3.52 19.35 -21.77
C SER A 539 3.87 20.82 -21.56
N TRP A 540 4.39 21.16 -20.39
CA TRP A 540 4.76 22.52 -20.01
C TRP A 540 6.25 22.60 -19.69
N LYS A 541 6.92 23.60 -20.25
CA LYS A 541 8.34 23.87 -19.99
C LYS A 541 8.50 25.01 -19.02
N ILE A 542 9.30 24.81 -17.97
CA ILE A 542 9.54 25.80 -16.92
C ILE A 542 10.43 26.92 -17.46
N LEU A 543 9.87 28.14 -17.50
CA LEU A 543 10.63 29.35 -17.82
C LEU A 543 11.32 29.93 -16.60
N ARG A 544 10.60 30.00 -15.48
CA ARG A 544 11.07 30.61 -14.23
C ARG A 544 10.21 30.18 -13.05
N ILE A 545 10.83 30.05 -11.88
CA ILE A 545 10.16 29.78 -10.61
C ILE A 545 10.24 31.05 -9.75
N GLU A 546 9.11 31.49 -9.22
CA GLU A 546 8.95 32.65 -8.35
C GLU A 546 8.29 32.24 -7.02
N ASN A 547 8.23 33.14 -6.03
CA ASN A 547 7.62 32.87 -4.73
C ASN A 547 6.14 32.46 -4.84
N GLY A 548 5.89 31.15 -4.80
CA GLY A 548 4.56 30.53 -4.92
C GLY A 548 4.01 30.45 -6.34
N ARG A 549 4.82 30.66 -7.38
CA ARG A 549 4.41 30.57 -8.79
C ARG A 549 5.46 29.91 -9.68
N VAL A 550 5.03 29.19 -10.70
CA VAL A 550 5.88 28.64 -11.77
C VAL A 550 5.38 29.20 -13.09
N LEU A 551 6.23 29.96 -13.78
CA LEU A 551 5.96 30.49 -15.11
C LEU A 551 6.40 29.46 -16.15
N VAL A 552 5.50 29.13 -17.09
CA VAL A 552 5.71 28.08 -18.08
C VAL A 552 5.35 28.54 -19.50
N GLU A 553 5.94 27.89 -20.49
CA GLU A 553 5.50 27.93 -21.88
C GLU A 553 5.06 26.54 -22.33
N ASP A 554 4.24 26.45 -23.38
CA ASP A 554 3.87 25.17 -23.98
C ASP A 554 5.11 24.48 -24.56
N ALA A 555 5.32 23.21 -24.21
CA ALA A 555 6.43 22.40 -24.71
C ALA A 555 6.08 21.58 -25.96
N HIS A 556 4.89 21.77 -26.53
CA HIS A 556 4.42 21.20 -27.80
C HIS A 556 4.56 19.66 -27.89
N GLY A 557 4.16 18.98 -26.82
CA GLY A 557 4.20 17.52 -26.71
C GLY A 557 5.55 16.92 -26.34
N ALA A 558 6.55 17.74 -25.97
CA ALA A 558 7.85 17.23 -25.56
C ALA A 558 7.75 16.36 -24.28
N PRO A 559 8.54 15.26 -24.19
CA PRO A 559 8.46 14.35 -23.07
C PRO A 559 8.94 15.01 -21.76
N PRO A 560 8.35 14.65 -20.61
CA PRO A 560 8.72 15.24 -19.33
C PRO A 560 10.15 14.87 -18.91
N SER A 561 10.92 15.84 -18.42
CA SER A 561 12.31 15.66 -17.96
C SER A 561 12.43 15.36 -16.47
N VAL A 562 11.41 15.66 -15.67
CA VAL A 562 11.46 15.52 -14.20
C VAL A 562 10.38 14.56 -13.70
N PRO A 563 10.71 13.53 -12.90
CA PRO A 563 9.71 12.68 -12.26
C PRO A 563 9.01 13.44 -11.13
N PHE A 564 7.70 13.68 -11.27
CA PHE A 564 6.90 14.35 -10.23
C PHE A 564 6.86 13.55 -8.90
N TRP A 565 7.08 14.20 -7.75
CA TRP A 565 7.15 13.63 -6.39
C TRP A 565 6.04 14.11 -5.44
N LEU A 566 5.85 13.33 -4.36
CA LEU A 566 5.07 13.56 -3.13
C LEU A 566 3.54 13.68 -3.26
N GLY A 567 2.90 12.55 -3.58
CA GLY A 567 1.55 12.28 -3.07
C GLY A 567 1.62 11.17 -2.03
N GLU A 568 1.04 11.36 -0.84
CA GLU A 568 0.73 10.25 0.06
C GLU A 568 -0.28 9.34 -0.67
N ALA A 569 0.15 8.14 -1.07
CA ALA A 569 -0.77 7.12 -1.57
C ALA A 569 -1.64 6.61 -0.39
N PRO A 570 -2.90 6.25 -0.64
CA PRO A 570 -3.75 5.68 0.41
C PRO A 570 -3.12 4.37 0.94
N ALA A 571 -3.17 4.18 2.26
CA ALA A 571 -2.82 2.92 2.89
C ALA A 571 -4.00 1.93 2.83
N ARG A 572 -3.71 0.63 2.83
CA ARG A 572 -4.74 -0.41 2.84
C ARG A 572 -5.58 -0.36 4.13
N SER A 573 -6.89 -0.52 4.03
CA SER A 573 -7.78 -0.64 5.19
C SER A 573 -7.48 -1.91 6.00
N ILE A 574 -7.92 -1.93 7.25
CA ILE A 574 -7.74 -3.09 8.14
C ILE A 574 -8.52 -4.29 7.58
N GLU A 575 -9.75 -4.06 7.13
CA GLU A 575 -10.63 -5.08 6.55
C GLU A 575 -10.06 -5.66 5.27
N LEU A 576 -9.57 -4.83 4.35
CA LEU A 576 -8.94 -5.32 3.13
C LEU A 576 -7.62 -6.05 3.43
N SER A 577 -6.86 -5.62 4.45
CA SER A 577 -5.66 -6.33 4.91
C SER A 577 -5.99 -7.71 5.48
N LEU A 578 -7.09 -7.82 6.24
CA LEU A 578 -7.60 -9.10 6.72
C LEU A 578 -8.02 -10.00 5.56
N GLN A 579 -8.72 -9.46 4.56
CA GLN A 579 -9.13 -10.20 3.37
C GLN A 579 -7.95 -10.71 2.55
N VAL A 580 -6.90 -9.90 2.37
CA VAL A 580 -5.64 -10.34 1.75
C VAL A 580 -4.98 -11.48 2.53
N SER A 581 -4.96 -11.37 3.86
CA SER A 581 -4.44 -12.42 4.73
C SER A 581 -5.23 -13.72 4.62
N GLN A 582 -6.56 -13.64 4.63
CA GLN A 582 -7.44 -14.80 4.49
C GLN A 582 -7.34 -15.42 3.10
N MET A 583 -7.20 -14.61 2.05
CA MET A 583 -7.00 -15.10 0.69
C MET A 583 -5.69 -15.89 0.56
N ARG A 584 -4.61 -15.41 1.18
CA ARG A 584 -3.33 -16.14 1.27
C ARG A 584 -3.47 -17.48 2.00
N GLU A 585 -4.17 -17.50 3.14
CA GLU A 585 -4.46 -18.71 3.91
C GLU A 585 -5.28 -19.69 3.06
N LYS A 586 -6.35 -19.21 2.42
CA LYS A 586 -7.25 -19.99 1.57
C LYS A 586 -6.53 -20.61 0.38
N ILE A 587 -5.71 -19.84 -0.34
CA ILE A 587 -4.92 -20.36 -1.45
C ILE A 587 -3.92 -21.41 -0.96
N SER A 588 -3.26 -21.17 0.19
CA SER A 588 -2.33 -22.14 0.78
C SER A 588 -3.03 -23.47 1.12
N GLU A 589 -4.24 -23.43 1.67
CA GLU A 589 -5.04 -24.64 1.96
C GLU A 589 -5.44 -25.43 0.71
N LEU A 590 -5.68 -24.72 -0.40
CA LEU A 590 -6.03 -25.34 -1.68
C LEU A 590 -4.81 -25.97 -2.38
N LEU A 591 -3.59 -25.58 -2.01
CA LEU A 591 -2.34 -26.13 -2.54
C LEU A 591 -1.92 -27.39 -1.75
N PRO A 592 -1.49 -28.49 -2.42
CA PRO A 592 -1.09 -29.73 -1.77
C PRO A 592 0.10 -29.55 -0.80
N GLU A 593 0.12 -30.29 0.32
CA GLU A 593 1.13 -30.17 1.40
C GLU A 593 2.55 -30.62 1.01
N LYS A 594 2.67 -31.61 0.12
CA LYS A 594 3.96 -32.13 -0.37
C LYS A 594 3.99 -32.08 -1.89
N SER A 595 4.85 -31.24 -2.44
CA SER A 595 5.22 -31.22 -3.86
C SER A 595 6.13 -32.42 -4.17
N LEU A 596 5.62 -33.65 -4.06
CA LEU A 596 6.37 -34.82 -4.50
C LEU A 596 6.16 -35.00 -6.01
N GLN A 597 7.23 -34.78 -6.76
CA GLN A 597 7.53 -35.31 -8.10
C GLN A 597 6.42 -35.23 -9.17
N ILE A 598 6.67 -34.42 -10.20
CA ILE A 598 6.24 -34.61 -11.60
C ILE A 598 4.83 -35.22 -11.77
N VAL A 599 3.84 -34.69 -11.05
CA VAL A 599 2.46 -34.75 -11.53
C VAL A 599 2.23 -33.39 -12.15
N ASN A 600 2.05 -33.38 -13.46
CA ASN A 600 1.78 -32.22 -14.28
C ASN A 600 0.70 -31.35 -13.59
N ILE A 601 1.14 -30.35 -12.81
CA ILE A 601 0.37 -29.61 -11.77
C ILE A 601 -0.92 -29.03 -12.36
N LYS A 602 -0.87 -28.68 -13.65
CA LYS A 602 -2.01 -28.22 -14.46
C LYS A 602 -3.19 -29.18 -14.54
N TYR A 603 -3.01 -30.47 -14.25
CA TYR A 603 -4.07 -31.49 -14.32
C TYR A 603 -4.48 -32.06 -12.97
N SER A 604 -3.95 -31.54 -11.85
CA SER A 604 -4.42 -31.95 -10.53
C SER A 604 -5.87 -31.46 -10.32
N PRO A 605 -6.82 -32.34 -9.96
CA PRO A 605 -8.21 -31.94 -9.72
C PRO A 605 -8.35 -30.83 -8.67
N LYS A 606 -7.47 -30.82 -7.66
CA LYS A 606 -7.45 -29.79 -6.60
C LYS A 606 -7.02 -28.42 -7.13
N ILE A 607 -6.03 -28.36 -8.02
CA ILE A 607 -5.56 -27.10 -8.60
C ILE A 607 -6.57 -26.55 -9.58
N LYS A 608 -7.17 -27.42 -10.41
CA LYS A 608 -8.30 -27.02 -11.26
C LYS A 608 -9.45 -26.45 -10.43
N ALA A 609 -9.84 -27.12 -9.35
CA ALA A 609 -10.88 -26.61 -8.44
C ALA A 609 -10.48 -25.26 -7.79
N ALA A 610 -9.19 -25.06 -7.48
CA ALA A 610 -8.70 -23.79 -6.95
C ALA A 610 -8.77 -22.66 -7.99
N ILE A 611 -8.39 -22.93 -9.25
CA ILE A 611 -8.53 -21.99 -10.37
C ILE A 611 -10.00 -21.65 -10.59
N ASP A 612 -10.87 -22.66 -10.70
CA ASP A 612 -12.31 -22.47 -10.89
C ASP A 612 -12.92 -21.62 -9.75
N TRP A 613 -12.49 -21.85 -8.51
CA TRP A 613 -12.94 -21.08 -7.34
C TRP A 613 -12.48 -19.62 -7.41
N LEU A 614 -11.22 -19.36 -7.77
CA LEU A 614 -10.67 -18.01 -7.92
C LEU A 614 -11.38 -17.25 -9.06
N MET A 615 -11.65 -17.92 -10.17
CA MET A 615 -12.41 -17.32 -11.28
C MET A 615 -13.84 -16.97 -10.84
N SER A 616 -14.54 -17.91 -10.19
CA SER A 616 -15.94 -17.71 -9.82
C SER A 616 -16.14 -16.72 -8.67
N HIS A 617 -15.25 -16.69 -7.67
CA HIS A 617 -15.42 -15.85 -6.46
C HIS A 617 -14.59 -14.56 -6.50
N CYS A 618 -13.43 -14.54 -7.14
CA CYS A 618 -12.54 -13.37 -7.16
C CYS A 618 -12.57 -12.59 -8.48
N GLY A 619 -13.33 -13.05 -9.48
CA GLY A 619 -13.45 -12.39 -10.78
C GLY A 619 -12.15 -12.41 -11.59
N LEU A 620 -11.33 -13.44 -11.42
CA LEU A 620 -10.10 -13.64 -12.17
C LEU A 620 -10.37 -14.34 -13.51
N ASP A 621 -9.52 -14.10 -14.51
CA ASP A 621 -9.39 -15.01 -15.64
C ASP A 621 -8.46 -16.18 -15.30
N HIS A 622 -8.35 -17.14 -16.22
CA HIS A 622 -7.54 -18.34 -16.02
C HIS A 622 -6.05 -18.02 -15.79
N SER A 623 -5.48 -17.07 -16.56
CA SER A 623 -4.05 -16.72 -16.46
C SER A 623 -3.75 -16.03 -15.13
N ALA A 624 -4.61 -15.10 -14.72
CA ALA A 624 -4.53 -14.43 -13.42
C ALA A 624 -4.63 -15.43 -12.25
N ALA A 625 -5.54 -16.40 -12.33
CA ALA A 625 -5.68 -17.43 -11.30
C ALA A 625 -4.42 -18.32 -11.22
N GLU A 626 -3.87 -18.77 -12.35
CA GLU A 626 -2.62 -19.53 -12.39
C GLU A 626 -1.44 -18.74 -11.78
N GLN A 627 -1.25 -17.48 -12.20
CA GLN A 627 -0.19 -16.62 -11.68
C GLN A 627 -0.31 -16.40 -10.17
N LEU A 628 -1.53 -16.23 -9.65
CA LEU A 628 -1.78 -16.02 -8.23
C LEU A 628 -1.48 -17.27 -7.39
N LEU A 629 -1.92 -18.45 -7.86
CA LEU A 629 -1.60 -19.73 -7.21
C LEU A 629 -0.10 -19.96 -7.16
N GLU A 630 0.58 -19.72 -8.28
CA GLU A 630 2.03 -19.88 -8.38
C GLU A 630 2.79 -18.91 -7.46
N TYR A 631 2.32 -17.67 -7.37
CA TYR A 631 2.90 -16.67 -6.47
C TYR A 631 2.88 -17.12 -5.00
N VAL A 632 1.72 -17.60 -4.52
CA VAL A 632 1.59 -18.09 -3.14
C VAL A 632 2.37 -19.38 -2.93
N ARG A 633 2.38 -20.28 -3.91
CA ARG A 633 3.13 -21.54 -3.87
C ARG A 633 4.63 -21.32 -3.71
N LEU A 634 5.22 -20.44 -4.55
CA LEU A 634 6.64 -20.10 -4.51
C LEU A 634 7.02 -19.43 -3.18
N GLY A 635 6.18 -18.51 -2.69
CA GLY A 635 6.39 -17.85 -1.41
C GLY A 635 6.39 -18.85 -0.24
N ARG A 636 5.41 -19.75 -0.19
CA ARG A 636 5.32 -20.82 0.82
C ARG A 636 6.54 -21.74 0.78
N GLN A 637 7.02 -22.07 -0.42
CA GLN A 637 8.16 -22.96 -0.60
C GLN A 637 9.46 -22.35 -0.06
N ILE A 638 9.70 -21.05 -0.31
CA ILE A 638 10.93 -20.36 0.13
C ILE A 638 10.88 -20.04 1.63
N LEU A 639 9.75 -19.56 2.14
CA LEU A 639 9.62 -19.12 3.54
C LEU A 639 9.17 -20.23 4.50
N GLY A 640 8.82 -21.41 3.99
CA GLY A 640 8.23 -22.51 4.76
C GLY A 640 6.76 -22.31 5.16
N ALA A 641 6.25 -21.08 5.13
CA ALA A 641 4.85 -20.73 5.36
C ALA A 641 4.46 -19.50 4.54
N VAL A 642 3.16 -19.21 4.48
CA VAL A 642 2.65 -17.99 3.83
C VAL A 642 2.47 -16.90 4.89
N PRO A 643 3.01 -15.68 4.71
CA PRO A 643 2.78 -14.59 5.64
C PRO A 643 1.31 -14.17 5.67
N THR A 644 0.71 -14.19 6.86
CA THR A 644 -0.68 -13.85 7.16
C THR A 644 -0.73 -13.02 8.44
N GLN A 645 -1.91 -12.53 8.84
CA GLN A 645 -2.09 -11.87 10.14
C GLN A 645 -1.94 -12.83 11.33
N LYS A 646 -1.96 -14.15 11.10
CA LYS A 646 -1.68 -15.19 12.11
C LYS A 646 -0.23 -15.69 12.06
N THR A 647 0.51 -15.37 11.00
CA THR A 647 1.88 -15.86 10.77
C THR A 647 2.75 -14.74 10.22
N VAL A 648 3.60 -14.16 11.07
CA VAL A 648 4.59 -13.16 10.68
C VAL A 648 5.92 -13.85 10.43
N ILE A 649 6.60 -13.46 9.35
CA ILE A 649 7.87 -14.08 8.95
C ILE A 649 8.95 -12.99 8.85
N ALA A 650 10.05 -13.17 9.56
CA ALA A 650 11.27 -12.38 9.41
C ALA A 650 12.19 -13.14 8.45
N GLU A 651 12.47 -12.54 7.29
CA GLU A 651 13.38 -13.05 6.29
C GLU A 651 14.67 -12.22 6.29
N ARG A 652 15.82 -12.87 6.26
CA ARG A 652 17.13 -12.20 6.14
C ARG A 652 17.96 -12.81 5.01
N PHE A 653 18.57 -11.96 4.19
CA PHE A 653 19.46 -12.38 3.09
C PHE A 653 20.57 -11.34 2.86
N PHE A 654 21.63 -11.77 2.18
CA PHE A 654 22.76 -10.90 1.83
C PHE A 654 22.46 -10.07 0.58
N ASP A 655 22.93 -8.82 0.57
CA ASP A 655 22.98 -7.98 -0.63
C ASP A 655 24.34 -8.11 -1.35
N GLU A 656 24.45 -7.59 -2.57
CA GLU A 656 25.69 -7.71 -3.37
C GLU A 656 26.86 -6.91 -2.79
N SER A 657 26.59 -5.94 -1.93
CA SER A 657 27.61 -5.15 -1.24
C SER A 657 28.17 -5.82 0.02
N GLY A 658 27.68 -7.02 0.37
CA GLY A 658 28.06 -7.74 1.59
C GLY A 658 27.28 -7.33 2.83
N GLY A 659 26.31 -6.41 2.71
CA GLY A 659 25.33 -6.10 3.74
C GLY A 659 24.22 -7.14 3.81
N MET A 660 23.29 -6.94 4.74
CA MET A 660 22.10 -7.79 4.87
C MET A 660 20.83 -6.96 4.74
N GLN A 661 19.79 -7.55 4.17
CA GLN A 661 18.43 -7.01 4.20
C GLN A 661 17.61 -7.85 5.17
N LEU A 662 16.85 -7.18 6.02
CA LEU A 662 15.88 -7.79 6.93
C LEU A 662 14.48 -7.37 6.51
N ILE A 663 13.68 -8.34 6.07
CA ILE A 663 12.28 -8.15 5.71
C ILE A 663 11.40 -8.76 6.80
N ILE A 664 10.45 -8.00 7.33
CA ILE A 664 9.36 -8.55 8.15
C ILE A 664 8.09 -8.56 7.30
N HIS A 665 7.66 -9.75 6.92
CA HIS A 665 6.43 -10.00 6.19
C HIS A 665 5.24 -9.94 7.13
N ALA A 666 4.45 -8.88 7.01
CA ALA A 666 3.42 -8.50 7.97
C ALA A 666 2.25 -7.83 7.23
N PRO A 667 1.25 -8.58 6.74
CA PRO A 667 0.14 -8.04 5.92
C PRO A 667 -0.94 -7.33 6.77
N PHE A 668 -0.53 -6.43 7.66
CA PHE A 668 -1.42 -5.62 8.51
C PHE A 668 -1.76 -4.25 7.90
N GLY A 669 -1.12 -3.86 6.80
CA GLY A 669 -1.29 -2.56 6.17
C GLY A 669 -0.21 -1.54 6.55
N ALA A 670 -0.01 -0.53 5.70
CA ALA A 670 1.16 0.33 5.78
C ALA A 670 1.22 1.18 7.06
N ARG A 671 0.07 1.54 7.64
CA ARG A 671 0.04 2.39 8.85
C ARG A 671 0.62 1.69 10.08
N ILE A 672 0.31 0.40 10.26
CA ILE A 672 0.89 -0.45 11.31
C ILE A 672 2.36 -0.72 11.00
N ASN A 673 2.68 -1.11 9.77
CA ASN A 673 4.06 -1.45 9.38
C ASN A 673 5.01 -0.25 9.44
N LYS A 674 4.53 0.97 9.16
CA LYS A 674 5.31 2.22 9.34
C LYS A 674 5.63 2.46 10.80
N ALA A 675 4.65 2.27 11.70
CA ALA A 675 4.87 2.40 13.15
C ALA A 675 5.90 1.37 13.63
N TRP A 676 5.79 0.13 13.14
CA TRP A 676 6.72 -0.95 13.44
C TRP A 676 8.14 -0.65 12.95
N GLY A 677 8.29 -0.23 11.69
CA GLY A 677 9.59 0.10 11.12
C GLY A 677 10.26 1.28 11.82
N LEU A 678 9.50 2.33 12.19
CA LEU A 678 10.01 3.46 12.97
C LEU A 678 10.47 3.02 14.37
N ALA A 679 9.68 2.20 15.06
CA ALA A 679 10.03 1.70 16.39
C ALA A 679 11.30 0.82 16.36
N LEU A 680 11.38 -0.11 15.40
CA LEU A 680 12.58 -0.93 15.21
C LEU A 680 13.79 -0.06 14.87
N ARG A 681 13.68 0.88 13.93
CA ARG A 681 14.79 1.78 13.59
C ARG A 681 15.31 2.52 14.82
N LYS A 682 14.42 3.04 15.66
CA LYS A 682 14.82 3.71 16.91
C LYS A 682 15.49 2.75 17.89
N LYS A 683 14.99 1.52 18.01
CA LYS A 683 15.57 0.49 18.88
C LYS A 683 16.98 0.11 18.41
N PHE A 684 17.16 -0.13 17.11
CA PHE A 684 18.47 -0.38 16.51
C PHE A 684 19.44 0.79 16.70
N CYS A 685 18.99 2.03 16.50
CA CYS A 685 19.81 3.22 16.73
C CYS A 685 20.31 3.30 18.18
N ARG A 686 19.47 3.02 19.19
CA ARG A 686 19.90 3.01 20.61
C ARG A 686 20.86 1.86 20.92
N SER A 687 20.68 0.70 20.30
CA SER A 687 21.49 -0.49 20.58
C SER A 687 22.84 -0.50 19.85
N PHE A 688 22.92 0.10 18.65
CA PHE A 688 24.09 -0.01 17.77
C PHE A 688 24.68 1.35 17.34
N ASN A 689 24.12 2.46 17.81
CA ASN A 689 24.57 3.84 17.56
C ASN A 689 24.75 4.19 16.07
N PHE A 690 23.82 3.73 15.22
CA PHE A 690 23.83 3.98 13.77
C PHE A 690 22.40 4.12 13.24
N GLU A 691 22.19 4.97 12.23
CA GLU A 691 20.89 5.15 11.57
C GLU A 691 20.71 4.15 10.42
N LEU A 692 19.61 3.39 10.45
CA LEU A 692 19.32 2.39 9.43
C LEU A 692 18.36 2.91 8.37
N GLN A 693 18.62 2.59 7.10
CA GLN A 693 17.63 2.78 6.02
C GLN A 693 16.47 1.80 6.23
N ALA A 694 15.24 2.30 6.13
CA ALA A 694 14.05 1.49 6.35
C ALA A 694 12.88 1.89 5.44
N ALA A 695 12.10 0.88 5.02
CA ALA A 695 10.89 1.07 4.22
C ALA A 695 9.73 0.27 4.82
N ALA A 696 8.50 0.74 4.68
CA ALA A 696 7.30 0.03 5.11
C ALA A 696 6.19 0.15 4.07
N THR A 697 5.65 -1.01 3.68
CA THR A 697 4.56 -1.18 2.72
C THR A 697 3.34 -1.79 3.40
N ASP A 698 2.25 -2.04 2.66
CA ASP A 698 1.08 -2.73 3.20
C ASP A 698 1.35 -4.21 3.59
N ASN A 699 2.36 -4.83 2.97
CA ASN A 699 2.66 -6.26 3.11
C ASN A 699 3.84 -6.56 4.05
N GLY A 700 4.58 -5.54 4.49
CA GLY A 700 5.68 -5.70 5.42
C GLY A 700 6.63 -4.51 5.45
N LEU A 701 7.77 -4.67 6.11
CA LEU A 701 8.82 -3.66 6.22
C LEU A 701 10.20 -4.22 5.89
N ASN A 702 11.09 -3.35 5.43
CA ASN A 702 12.50 -3.63 5.19
C ASN A 702 13.38 -2.78 6.09
N ILE A 703 14.44 -3.38 6.64
CA ILE A 703 15.53 -2.71 7.33
C ILE A 703 16.84 -3.17 6.68
N ALA A 704 17.60 -2.23 6.13
CA ALA A 704 18.94 -2.51 5.61
C ALA A 704 19.95 -2.54 6.77
N LEU A 705 20.57 -3.69 6.99
CA LEU A 705 21.55 -3.92 8.05
C LEU A 705 22.98 -3.75 7.49
N ALA A 706 23.76 -2.89 8.12
CA ALA A 706 25.21 -2.83 7.89
C ALA A 706 25.97 -4.03 8.48
N GLU A 707 27.22 -4.23 8.03
CA GLU A 707 28.09 -5.34 8.45
C GLU A 707 28.26 -5.47 9.96
N GLN A 708 28.16 -4.38 10.73
CA GLN A 708 28.37 -4.42 12.19
C GLN A 708 27.18 -4.97 12.99
N HIS A 709 26.00 -5.15 12.39
CA HIS A 709 24.82 -5.62 13.10
C HIS A 709 24.74 -7.16 13.06
N SER A 710 24.94 -7.82 14.19
CA SER A 710 24.63 -9.26 14.35
C SER A 710 23.66 -9.46 15.49
N PHE A 711 22.64 -10.26 15.23
CA PHE A 711 21.72 -10.76 16.22
C PHE A 711 21.00 -12.00 15.63
N PRO A 712 20.44 -12.86 16.49
CA PRO A 712 19.61 -13.98 16.09
C PRO A 712 18.34 -13.45 15.45
N LEU A 713 18.01 -13.91 14.24
CA LEU A 713 16.89 -13.35 13.49
C LEU A 713 15.56 -13.45 14.25
N SER A 714 15.36 -14.52 15.03
CA SER A 714 14.19 -14.70 15.90
C SER A 714 14.00 -13.59 16.94
N ASP A 715 15.09 -12.96 17.38
CA ASP A 715 15.04 -11.98 18.47
C ASP A 715 14.38 -10.67 18.02
N VAL A 716 14.27 -10.42 16.71
CA VAL A 716 13.58 -9.25 16.16
C VAL A 716 12.14 -9.11 16.65
N PHE A 717 11.46 -10.24 16.89
CA PHE A 717 10.09 -10.27 17.39
C PHE A 717 9.98 -9.89 18.87
N HIS A 718 11.11 -9.82 19.58
CA HIS A 718 11.19 -9.52 21.01
C HIS A 718 11.83 -8.17 21.31
N PHE A 719 12.25 -7.41 20.29
CA PHE A 719 12.88 -6.10 20.47
C PHE A 719 11.93 -5.01 20.98
N LEU A 720 10.63 -5.21 20.80
CA LEU A 720 9.57 -4.29 21.16
C LEU A 720 8.60 -4.95 22.14
N HIS A 721 8.12 -4.18 23.11
CA HIS A 721 7.19 -4.64 24.13
C HIS A 721 5.97 -3.74 24.19
N THR A 722 4.78 -4.32 24.39
CA THR A 722 3.51 -3.57 24.40
C THR A 722 3.54 -2.41 25.41
N LYS A 723 4.20 -2.58 26.55
CA LYS A 723 4.29 -1.57 27.62
C LYS A 723 5.11 -0.32 27.26
N THR A 724 6.16 -0.48 26.45
CA THR A 724 7.08 0.61 26.10
C THR A 724 6.93 1.06 24.65
N LEU A 725 6.10 0.36 23.86
CA LEU A 725 5.93 0.57 22.42
C LEU A 725 5.61 2.01 22.07
N LYS A 726 4.63 2.59 22.76
CA LYS A 726 4.15 3.95 22.52
C LYS A 726 5.27 4.97 22.74
N GLU A 727 6.04 4.82 23.81
CA GLU A 727 7.18 5.69 24.13
C GLU A 727 8.28 5.58 23.06
N VAL A 728 8.60 4.36 22.62
CA VAL A 728 9.59 4.13 21.55
C VAL A 728 9.15 4.77 20.23
N VAL A 729 7.88 4.61 19.83
CA VAL A 729 7.34 5.23 18.61
C VAL A 729 7.33 6.75 18.72
N ILE A 730 6.97 7.31 19.88
CA ILE A 730 7.05 8.76 20.13
C ILE A 730 8.48 9.24 19.86
N GLN A 731 9.50 8.61 20.47
CA GLN A 731 10.89 9.01 20.26
C GLN A 731 11.37 8.83 18.81
N ALA A 732 10.84 7.83 18.09
CA ALA A 732 11.15 7.62 16.68
C ALA A 732 10.55 8.72 15.78
N VAL A 733 9.33 9.14 16.07
CA VAL A 733 8.60 10.17 15.31
C VAL A 733 9.22 11.56 15.49
N LEU A 734 9.80 11.86 16.65
CA LEU A 734 10.44 13.17 16.88
C LEU A 734 11.58 13.47 15.91
N GLN A 735 12.22 12.43 15.37
CA GLN A 735 13.31 12.52 14.41
C GLN A 735 12.83 12.28 12.96
N SER A 736 11.51 12.20 12.73
CA SER A 736 10.91 11.97 11.42
C SER A 736 10.36 13.27 10.83
N PRO A 737 10.38 13.43 9.49
CA PRO A 737 9.71 14.54 8.79
C PRO A 737 8.23 14.71 9.14
N LEU A 738 7.57 13.63 9.59
CA LEU A 738 6.17 13.63 9.97
C LEU A 738 5.85 14.69 11.03
N LEU A 739 6.78 14.94 11.97
CA LEU A 739 6.59 15.93 13.03
C LEU A 739 6.38 17.34 12.46
N GLY A 740 7.31 17.82 11.62
CA GLY A 740 7.24 19.17 11.05
C GLY A 740 6.02 19.38 10.16
N VAL A 741 5.69 18.38 9.33
CA VAL A 741 4.53 18.42 8.42
C VAL A 741 3.22 18.49 9.20
N ARG A 742 3.03 17.60 10.18
CA ARG A 742 1.79 17.52 10.97
C ARG A 742 1.66 18.68 11.95
N PHE A 743 2.76 19.12 12.56
CA PHE A 743 2.77 20.30 13.43
C PHE A 743 2.32 21.56 12.68
N ARG A 744 2.86 21.79 11.47
CA ARG A 744 2.44 22.92 10.62
C ARG A 744 0.94 22.86 10.30
N ALA A 745 0.40 21.68 10.01
CA ALA A 745 -1.03 21.50 9.76
C ALA A 745 -1.88 21.80 11.00
N VAL A 746 -1.50 21.28 12.17
CA VAL A 746 -2.15 21.53 13.47
C VAL A 746 -2.11 23.01 13.84
N ALA A 747 -0.93 23.64 13.77
CA ALA A 747 -0.74 25.05 14.08
C ALA A 747 -1.52 25.99 13.15
N ALA A 748 -1.65 25.63 11.86
CA ALA A 748 -2.49 26.37 10.93
C ALA A 748 -3.99 26.18 11.22
N ARG A 749 -4.44 24.96 11.55
CA ARG A 749 -5.84 24.66 11.89
C ARG A 749 -6.27 25.27 13.23
N SER A 750 -5.37 25.39 14.19
CA SER A 750 -5.63 26.02 15.49
C SER A 750 -5.62 27.56 15.46
N LEU A 751 -5.32 28.17 14.30
CA LEU A 751 -5.09 29.60 14.10
C LEU A 751 -3.82 30.16 14.78
N SER A 752 -3.00 29.31 15.39
CA SER A 752 -1.69 29.71 15.95
C SER A 752 -0.76 30.24 14.84
N LEU A 753 -0.89 29.68 13.64
CA LEU A 753 -0.32 30.21 12.40
C LEU A 753 -1.44 30.64 11.44
N LEU A 754 -1.34 31.86 10.94
CA LEU A 754 -2.31 32.41 9.99
C LEU A 754 -1.93 32.09 8.55
N ARG A 755 -2.90 31.58 7.78
CA ARG A 755 -2.78 31.32 6.35
C ARG A 755 -2.72 32.61 5.53
N PHE A 756 -3.23 33.71 6.08
CA PHE A 756 -3.24 35.03 5.45
C PHE A 756 -2.67 36.09 6.38
N ARG A 757 -1.85 37.00 5.85
CA ARG A 757 -1.36 38.21 6.53
C ARG A 757 -1.47 39.41 5.58
N GLY A 758 -1.93 40.54 6.11
CA GLY A 758 -2.08 41.77 5.31
C GLY A 758 -2.99 41.61 4.08
N GLY A 759 -3.98 40.71 4.15
CA GLY A 759 -4.88 40.42 3.04
C GLY A 759 -4.32 39.51 1.94
N LYS A 760 -3.09 38.99 2.08
CA LYS A 760 -2.45 38.07 1.12
C LYS A 760 -2.20 36.71 1.77
N LYS A 761 -2.22 35.64 0.96
CA LYS A 761 -1.87 34.28 1.41
C LYS A 761 -0.39 34.23 1.78
N THR A 762 -0.06 33.67 2.93
CA THR A 762 1.32 33.49 3.39
C THR A 762 2.01 32.44 2.51
N PRO A 763 3.16 32.76 1.89
CA PRO A 763 3.92 31.80 1.09
C PRO A 763 4.30 30.53 1.88
N PRO A 764 4.34 29.33 1.25
CA PRO A 764 4.62 28.06 1.92
C PRO A 764 5.95 28.00 2.69
N ASN A 765 7.04 28.46 2.06
CA ASN A 765 8.36 28.56 2.69
C ASN A 765 8.35 29.43 3.96
N ILE A 766 7.62 30.56 3.94
CA ILE A 766 7.45 31.42 5.11
C ILE A 766 6.59 30.72 6.17
N GLN A 767 5.54 29.99 5.79
CA GLN A 767 4.76 29.20 6.74
C GLN A 767 5.60 28.13 7.42
N ARG A 768 6.53 27.48 6.70
CA ARG A 768 7.45 26.47 7.24
C ARG A 768 8.37 27.07 8.30
N MET A 769 9.08 28.15 7.95
CA MET A 769 9.94 28.87 8.90
C MET A 769 9.16 29.33 10.14
N LEU A 770 7.95 29.86 9.97
CA LEU A 770 7.11 30.28 11.11
C LEU A 770 6.63 29.09 11.95
N ALA A 771 6.41 27.92 11.33
CA ALA A 771 6.05 26.70 12.04
C ALA A 771 7.22 26.13 12.82
N GLU A 772 8.43 26.15 12.26
CA GLU A 772 9.67 25.78 12.96
C GLU A 772 9.94 26.71 14.14
N ASP A 773 9.83 28.03 13.94
CA ASP A 773 9.94 29.05 15.02
C ASP A 773 8.92 28.78 16.15
N LEU A 774 7.67 28.44 15.79
CA LEU A 774 6.62 28.14 16.76
C LEU A 774 6.87 26.80 17.47
N LEU A 775 7.31 25.77 16.75
CA LEU A 775 7.65 24.47 17.30
C LEU A 775 8.77 24.61 18.33
N ALA A 776 9.83 25.35 18.01
CA ALA A 776 10.92 25.62 18.93
C ALA A 776 10.47 26.38 20.20
N ALA A 777 9.41 27.19 20.10
CA ALA A 777 8.85 27.91 21.24
C ALA A 777 8.02 27.02 22.18
N VAL A 778 7.21 26.10 21.63
CA VAL A 778 6.36 25.20 22.44
C VAL A 778 7.04 23.89 22.82
N PHE A 779 8.05 23.48 22.04
CA PHE A 779 8.78 22.24 22.21
C PHE A 779 10.27 22.41 21.87
N PRO A 780 11.04 23.12 22.73
CA PRO A 780 12.45 23.41 22.48
C PRO A 780 13.31 22.16 22.22
N ASP A 781 13.09 21.08 22.97
CA ASP A 781 13.86 19.84 22.85
C ASP A 781 13.69 19.15 21.47
N ALA A 782 12.57 19.38 20.76
CA ALA A 782 12.39 18.87 19.40
C ALA A 782 13.20 19.64 18.35
N ALA A 783 13.51 20.91 18.63
CA ALA A 783 14.36 21.75 17.77
C ALA A 783 15.85 21.69 18.18
N ALA A 784 16.16 21.08 19.33
CA ALA A 784 17.51 20.97 19.85
C ALA A 784 18.34 19.96 19.05
N CYS A 785 19.65 20.21 18.96
CA CYS A 785 20.60 19.23 18.45
C CYS A 785 20.57 17.98 19.35
N GLN A 786 20.36 16.81 18.75
CA GLN A 786 20.26 15.54 19.48
C GLN A 786 21.53 15.21 20.26
N ASP A 787 22.71 15.58 19.73
CA ASP A 787 24.00 15.39 20.39
C ASP A 787 24.06 16.13 21.75
N ASN A 788 23.32 17.23 21.90
CA ASN A 788 23.29 18.03 23.13
C ASN A 788 22.29 17.51 24.17
N LEU A 789 21.44 16.53 23.83
CA LEU A 789 20.47 15.95 24.76
C LEU A 789 21.05 14.79 25.58
N GLY A 790 22.32 14.41 25.35
CA GLY A 790 23.01 13.41 26.16
C GLY A 790 22.38 12.01 26.11
N GLY A 791 21.67 11.69 25.02
CA GLY A 791 21.00 10.40 24.83
C GLY A 791 19.76 10.16 25.71
N ARG A 792 19.27 11.17 26.44
CA ARG A 792 18.04 11.07 27.25
C ARG A 792 16.80 11.05 26.35
N ASP A 793 15.74 10.37 26.80
CA ASP A 793 14.46 10.40 26.10
C ASP A 793 13.81 11.79 26.23
N VAL A 794 13.27 12.29 25.12
CA VAL A 794 12.65 13.62 25.07
C VAL A 794 11.26 13.55 25.69
N MET A 795 11.04 14.33 26.75
CA MET A 795 9.72 14.46 27.36
C MET A 795 8.83 15.37 26.51
N LEU A 796 7.64 14.91 26.18
CA LEU A 796 6.66 15.74 25.47
C LEU A 796 6.16 16.85 26.41
N PRO A 797 6.16 18.12 25.98
CA PRO A 797 5.59 19.20 26.76
C PRO A 797 4.05 19.06 26.82
N GLU A 798 3.49 19.43 27.97
CA GLU A 798 2.04 19.54 28.17
C GLU A 798 1.52 20.79 27.43
N HIS A 799 1.24 20.64 26.14
CA HIS A 799 0.72 21.71 25.31
C HIS A 799 -0.27 21.18 24.25
N PRO A 800 -1.46 21.80 24.08
CA PRO A 800 -2.51 21.29 23.18
C PRO A 800 -2.05 21.08 21.73
N LEU A 801 -1.18 21.94 21.20
CA LEU A 801 -0.62 21.76 19.84
C LEU A 801 0.26 20.52 19.72
N ILE A 802 1.01 20.17 20.76
CA ILE A 802 1.90 19.00 20.74
C ILE A 802 1.09 17.73 20.96
N GLU A 803 0.13 17.74 21.89
CA GLU A 803 -0.80 16.62 22.08
C GLU A 803 -1.53 16.28 20.78
N GLU A 804 -2.14 17.27 20.12
CA GLU A 804 -2.88 17.05 18.88
C GLU A 804 -1.95 16.65 17.72
N THR A 805 -0.73 17.20 17.65
CA THR A 805 0.26 16.80 16.63
C THR A 805 0.67 15.34 16.80
N MET A 806 1.00 14.92 18.03
CA MET A 806 1.38 13.54 18.31
C MET A 806 0.21 12.59 18.10
N LYS A 807 -1.00 12.99 18.47
CA LYS A 807 -2.22 12.22 18.21
C LYS A 807 -2.45 12.03 16.70
N ASP A 808 -2.35 13.08 15.89
CA ASP A 808 -2.46 12.98 14.43
C ASP A 808 -1.43 12.02 13.85
N ILE A 809 -0.17 12.10 14.29
CA ILE A 809 0.88 11.22 13.79
C ILE A 809 0.59 9.77 14.20
N LEU A 810 0.31 9.52 15.48
CA LEU A 810 0.14 8.18 16.02
C LEU A 810 -1.15 7.48 15.57
N THR A 811 -2.19 8.24 15.18
CA THR A 811 -3.53 7.70 14.88
C THR A 811 -4.07 8.00 13.50
N GLU A 812 -3.52 8.96 12.74
CA GLU A 812 -3.88 9.18 11.33
C GLU A 812 -2.77 8.70 10.39
N ALA A 813 -1.53 9.17 10.59
CA ALA A 813 -0.39 8.77 9.76
C ALA A 813 0.07 7.33 10.06
N LEU A 814 0.01 6.95 11.33
CA LEU A 814 0.29 5.62 11.85
C LEU A 814 -0.98 5.02 12.45
N ASP A 815 -0.89 3.78 12.89
CA ASP A 815 -1.91 3.12 13.71
C ASP A 815 -1.24 2.48 14.93
N ILE A 816 -1.07 3.29 15.98
CA ILE A 816 -0.38 2.85 17.21
C ILE A 816 -1.17 1.80 17.98
N ASP A 817 -2.51 1.88 17.95
CA ASP A 817 -3.38 0.97 18.68
C ASP A 817 -3.37 -0.41 17.99
N GLY A 818 -3.55 -0.46 16.67
CA GLY A 818 -3.41 -1.69 15.89
C GLY A 818 -2.01 -2.28 15.97
N PHE A 819 -0.97 -1.44 16.02
CA PHE A 819 0.40 -1.92 16.23
C PHE A 819 0.60 -2.53 17.63
N ALA A 820 0.04 -1.92 18.67
CA ALA A 820 0.07 -2.49 20.02
C ALA A 820 -0.66 -3.84 20.09
N GLU A 821 -1.80 -3.98 19.40
CA GLU A 821 -2.51 -5.27 19.28
C GLU A 821 -1.65 -6.34 18.61
N VAL A 822 -0.93 -6.01 17.54
CA VAL A 822 -0.01 -6.94 16.87
C VAL A 822 1.11 -7.40 17.80
N ILE A 823 1.80 -6.47 18.50
CA ILE A 823 2.86 -6.83 19.45
C ILE A 823 2.31 -7.66 20.61
N MET A 824 1.14 -7.32 21.14
CA MET A 824 0.48 -8.10 22.19
C MET A 824 0.13 -9.51 21.70
N ALA A 825 -0.31 -9.65 20.45
CA ALA A 825 -0.63 -10.95 19.85
C ALA A 825 0.63 -11.80 19.61
N ILE A 826 1.79 -11.18 19.33
CA ILE A 826 3.10 -11.86 19.29
C ILE A 826 3.51 -12.29 20.71
N GLU A 827 3.47 -11.39 21.70
CA GLU A 827 3.83 -11.69 23.10
C GLU A 827 2.98 -12.82 23.69
N SER A 828 1.68 -12.85 23.35
CA SER A 828 0.73 -13.88 23.78
C SER A 828 0.70 -15.14 22.90
N LYS A 829 1.57 -15.22 21.88
CA LYS A 829 1.68 -16.35 20.93
C LYS A 829 0.40 -16.65 20.12
N HIS A 830 -0.51 -15.67 19.96
CA HIS A 830 -1.61 -15.76 19.00
C HIS A 830 -1.12 -15.60 17.56
N ILE A 831 -0.03 -14.85 17.36
CA ILE A 831 0.69 -14.76 16.09
C ILE A 831 1.88 -15.71 16.13
N THR A 832 1.93 -16.62 15.17
CA THR A 832 3.11 -17.48 14.93
C THR A 832 4.21 -16.64 14.28
N CYS A 833 5.42 -16.70 14.83
CA CYS A 833 6.58 -15.97 14.30
C CYS A 833 7.61 -16.95 13.75
N LEU A 834 8.05 -16.73 12.51
CA LEU A 834 9.06 -17.54 11.84
C LEU A 834 10.26 -16.68 11.46
N ALA A 835 11.47 -17.19 11.67
CA ALA A 835 12.72 -16.56 11.25
C ALA A 835 13.38 -17.44 10.20
N VAL A 836 13.65 -16.88 9.02
CA VAL A 836 14.17 -17.63 7.86
C VAL A 836 15.34 -16.86 7.24
N ASP A 837 16.52 -17.47 7.19
CA ASP A 837 17.64 -16.96 6.41
C ASP A 837 17.56 -17.55 4.99
N THR A 838 17.53 -16.69 3.97
CA THR A 838 17.41 -17.09 2.55
C THR A 838 18.66 -16.68 1.77
N PRO A 839 19.10 -17.47 0.78
CA PRO A 839 20.23 -17.10 -0.08
C PRO A 839 19.84 -16.01 -1.11
N VAL A 840 18.55 -15.89 -1.42
CA VAL A 840 17.98 -14.90 -2.34
C VAL A 840 16.63 -14.43 -1.79
N PRO A 841 16.19 -13.19 -2.07
CA PRO A 841 14.91 -12.69 -1.59
C PRO A 841 13.73 -13.51 -2.10
N SER A 842 12.83 -13.89 -1.18
CA SER A 842 11.56 -14.55 -1.49
C SER A 842 10.66 -13.70 -2.38
N VAL A 843 9.74 -14.33 -3.10
CA VAL A 843 8.83 -13.60 -4.01
C VAL A 843 7.97 -12.54 -3.30
N PHE A 844 7.62 -12.76 -2.02
CA PHE A 844 6.90 -11.77 -1.20
C PHE A 844 7.77 -10.56 -0.82
N SER A 845 9.09 -10.71 -0.80
CA SER A 845 10.03 -9.62 -0.49
C SER A 845 10.19 -8.66 -1.67
N HIS A 846 9.78 -9.06 -2.87
CA HIS A 846 10.12 -8.33 -4.08
C HIS A 846 9.44 -6.96 -4.17
N GLU A 847 8.18 -6.84 -3.76
CA GLU A 847 7.48 -5.56 -3.67
C GLU A 847 8.09 -4.65 -2.59
N ILE A 848 8.43 -5.22 -1.43
CA ILE A 848 8.97 -4.48 -0.28
C ILE A 848 10.34 -3.88 -0.60
N LEU A 849 11.19 -4.62 -1.32
CA LEU A 849 12.50 -4.12 -1.80
C LEU A 849 12.36 -3.02 -2.84
N ASN A 850 11.33 -3.10 -3.69
CA ASN A 850 11.01 -2.12 -4.73
C ASN A 850 9.98 -1.09 -4.27
N ALA A 851 9.91 -0.85 -2.95
CA ALA A 851 8.91 0.04 -2.39
C ALA A 851 8.95 1.44 -3.02
N ASN A 852 7.76 2.00 -3.24
CA ASN A 852 7.64 3.35 -3.77
C ASN A 852 8.23 4.37 -2.79
N PRO A 853 8.69 5.55 -3.25
CA PRO A 853 9.44 6.45 -2.37
C PRO A 853 8.71 7.00 -1.14
N TYR A 854 7.38 7.06 -1.16
CA TYR A 854 6.56 7.43 0.02
C TYR A 854 6.48 6.33 1.11
N ALA A 855 7.03 5.14 0.84
CA ALA A 855 7.10 4.02 1.77
C ALA A 855 8.36 4.07 2.64
N PHE A 856 9.37 4.85 2.26
CA PHE A 856 10.59 5.02 3.06
C PHE A 856 10.30 5.81 4.34
N LEU A 857 11.02 5.45 5.40
CA LEU A 857 10.83 6.02 6.74
C LEU A 857 11.90 7.06 7.09
N ASP A 858 12.89 7.22 6.22
CA ASP A 858 14.07 8.06 6.34
C ASP A 858 14.24 8.95 5.10
N ASP A 859 15.01 10.02 5.24
CA ASP A 859 15.19 11.07 4.22
C ASP A 859 16.32 10.79 3.22
N ALA A 860 16.85 9.56 3.16
CA ALA A 860 17.96 9.26 2.26
C ALA A 860 17.55 9.39 0.77
N PRO A 861 18.38 10.00 -0.10
CA PRO A 861 18.16 10.05 -1.54
C PRO A 861 17.99 8.64 -2.15
N LEU A 862 17.18 8.53 -3.21
CA LEU A 862 16.85 7.23 -3.80
C LEU A 862 18.04 6.53 -4.45
N GLU A 863 19.00 7.28 -5.00
CA GLU A 863 20.22 6.72 -5.60
C GLU A 863 21.15 6.06 -4.57
N GLU A 864 21.07 6.47 -3.31
CA GLU A 864 21.95 6.03 -2.23
C GLU A 864 21.38 4.83 -1.44
N ARG A 865 20.25 4.26 -1.88
CA ARG A 865 19.54 3.20 -1.15
C ARG A 865 20.04 1.80 -1.48
N ARG A 866 20.53 1.10 -0.45
CA ARG A 866 21.05 -0.29 -0.57
C ARG A 866 19.96 -1.29 -0.98
N SER A 867 18.71 -1.06 -0.58
CA SER A 867 17.59 -1.96 -0.91
C SER A 867 17.32 -2.08 -2.41
N ARG A 868 17.63 -1.04 -3.20
CA ARG A 868 17.45 -1.04 -4.67
C ARG A 868 18.64 -1.65 -5.42
N ALA A 869 19.77 -1.83 -4.75
CA ALA A 869 20.95 -2.51 -5.29
C ALA A 869 20.83 -4.04 -5.25
N VAL A 870 19.71 -4.57 -4.73
CA VAL A 870 19.43 -6.02 -4.72
C VAL A 870 18.93 -6.46 -6.10
N GLU A 871 19.70 -7.30 -6.80
CA GLU A 871 19.28 -7.88 -8.07
C GLU A 871 18.11 -8.87 -7.89
N MET A 872 17.02 -8.64 -8.61
CA MET A 872 15.83 -9.48 -8.59
C MET A 872 15.90 -10.53 -9.71
N ARG A 873 16.15 -11.80 -9.39
CA ARG A 873 16.10 -12.86 -10.41
C ARG A 873 14.67 -13.18 -10.81
N ARG A 874 14.43 -13.27 -12.12
CA ARG A 874 13.25 -13.94 -12.68
C ARG A 874 13.56 -15.42 -12.80
N VAL A 875 12.87 -16.22 -11.98
CA VAL A 875 12.78 -17.69 -12.03
C VAL A 875 14.03 -18.45 -11.56
N LEU A 876 13.93 -19.06 -10.38
CA LEU A 876 14.74 -20.23 -10.03
C LEU A 876 14.08 -21.46 -10.69
N PRO A 877 14.81 -22.31 -11.45
CA PRO A 877 14.28 -23.57 -11.97
C PRO A 877 13.73 -24.43 -10.82
N GLU A 878 12.67 -25.21 -11.07
CA GLU A 878 12.02 -26.07 -10.07
C GLU A 878 12.99 -27.02 -9.36
N ALA A 879 14.00 -27.54 -10.06
CA ALA A 879 15.03 -28.39 -9.50
C ALA A 879 15.87 -27.70 -8.39
N MET A 880 15.91 -26.37 -8.37
CA MET A 880 16.62 -25.59 -7.35
C MET A 880 15.71 -25.14 -6.20
N LEU A 881 14.39 -25.13 -6.40
CA LEU A 881 13.40 -24.70 -5.41
C LEU A 881 13.24 -25.72 -4.26
N GLU A 882 13.63 -26.98 -4.46
CA GLU A 882 13.63 -28.02 -3.41
C GLU A 882 14.78 -27.84 -2.37
N GLU A 883 15.79 -27.03 -2.67
CA GLU A 883 16.99 -26.83 -1.84
C GLU A 883 17.14 -25.41 -1.24
N VAL A 884 16.18 -24.49 -1.47
CA VAL A 884 16.31 -23.07 -1.10
C VAL A 884 16.27 -22.86 0.41
N GLY A 885 17.29 -22.17 0.94
CA GLY A 885 17.50 -21.92 2.37
C GLY A 885 18.73 -22.63 2.93
N LYS A 886 19.30 -23.60 2.18
CA LYS A 886 20.49 -24.35 2.60
C LYS A 886 21.73 -23.86 1.87
N LEU A 887 22.85 -23.75 2.58
CA LEU A 887 24.15 -23.51 1.97
C LEU A 887 24.53 -24.73 1.13
N ASP A 888 25.13 -24.53 -0.05
CA ASP A 888 25.67 -25.63 -0.84
C ASP A 888 26.79 -26.31 -0.02
N PRO A 889 26.69 -27.61 0.33
CA PRO A 889 27.72 -28.31 1.09
C PRO A 889 29.10 -28.20 0.42
N LYS A 890 29.16 -28.15 -0.92
CA LYS A 890 30.41 -27.94 -1.65
C LYS A 890 30.96 -26.53 -1.45
N ALA A 891 30.10 -25.53 -1.38
CA ALA A 891 30.52 -24.15 -1.08
C ALA A 891 31.04 -24.03 0.36
N VAL A 892 30.41 -24.73 1.33
CA VAL A 892 30.90 -24.79 2.71
C VAL A 892 32.30 -25.40 2.75
N ILE A 893 32.49 -26.59 2.15
CA ILE A 893 33.78 -27.27 2.09
C ILE A 893 34.84 -26.39 1.39
N GLN A 894 34.51 -25.82 0.24
CA GLN A 894 35.42 -24.95 -0.51
C GLN A 894 35.86 -23.73 0.31
N VAL A 895 34.95 -23.09 1.05
CA VAL A 895 35.33 -21.95 1.90
C VAL A 895 36.14 -22.40 3.10
N GLN A 896 35.83 -23.56 3.71
CA GLN A 896 36.61 -24.13 4.80
C GLN A 896 38.05 -24.46 4.36
N GLU A 897 38.22 -25.07 3.18
CA GLU A 897 39.52 -25.31 2.55
C GLU A 897 40.29 -24.01 2.30
N GLN A 898 39.65 -23.01 1.70
CA GLN A 898 40.30 -21.73 1.38
C GLN A 898 40.57 -20.85 2.61
N ALA A 899 39.80 -21.04 3.68
CA ALA A 899 39.99 -20.34 4.94
C ALA A 899 41.06 -21.02 5.81
N TRP A 900 41.32 -22.32 5.58
CA TRP A 900 42.40 -23.02 6.25
C TRP A 900 43.76 -22.43 5.83
N PRO A 901 44.69 -22.21 6.78
CA PRO A 901 45.99 -21.65 6.43
C PRO A 901 46.77 -22.54 5.45
N ASP A 902 47.22 -21.97 4.32
CA ASP A 902 48.18 -22.61 3.41
C ASP A 902 49.60 -22.15 3.76
N LEU A 903 50.18 -22.79 4.79
CA LEU A 903 51.47 -22.39 5.34
C LEU A 903 52.64 -22.89 4.48
N ARG A 904 53.44 -21.97 3.96
CA ARG A 904 54.60 -22.22 3.09
C ARG A 904 55.94 -21.87 3.74
N SER A 905 55.93 -21.23 4.90
CA SER A 905 57.13 -20.87 5.65
C SER A 905 56.90 -20.89 7.15
N ALA A 906 58.00 -20.85 7.92
CA ALA A 906 57.99 -20.60 9.35
C ALA A 906 57.33 -19.26 9.72
N ASP A 907 57.55 -18.21 8.95
CA ASP A 907 56.94 -16.90 9.21
C ASP A 907 55.40 -16.92 9.08
N GLU A 908 54.86 -17.58 8.06
CA GLU A 908 53.40 -17.71 7.90
C GLU A 908 52.77 -18.54 9.04
N LEU A 909 53.48 -19.57 9.53
CA LEU A 909 53.04 -20.32 10.72
C LEU A 909 53.05 -19.42 11.96
N HIS A 910 54.07 -18.57 12.12
CA HIS A 910 54.15 -17.62 13.23
C HIS A 910 52.95 -16.66 13.24
N ASP A 911 52.56 -16.11 12.08
CA ASP A 911 51.40 -15.22 11.94
C ASP A 911 50.08 -15.89 12.34
N VAL A 912 49.90 -17.18 12.00
CA VAL A 912 48.73 -17.95 12.46
C VAL A 912 48.75 -18.14 13.97
N LEU A 913 49.91 -18.48 14.55
CA LEU A 913 50.05 -18.63 16.01
C LEU A 913 49.79 -17.31 16.77
N GLN A 914 50.13 -16.15 16.17
CA GLN A 914 49.75 -14.84 16.72
C GLN A 914 48.23 -14.63 16.76
N THR A 915 47.52 -15.20 15.79
CA THR A 915 46.08 -14.98 15.59
C THR A 915 45.24 -15.89 16.49
N VAL A 916 45.59 -17.18 16.57
CA VAL A 916 44.77 -18.20 17.24
C VAL A 916 45.12 -18.44 18.70
N ILE A 917 46.31 -18.02 19.17
CA ILE A 917 46.82 -18.13 20.56
C ILE A 917 46.98 -19.58 21.07
N VAL A 918 45.90 -20.36 21.11
CA VAL A 918 45.86 -21.77 21.51
C VAL A 918 45.83 -22.64 20.26
N PHE A 919 46.98 -23.19 19.85
CA PHE A 919 47.05 -24.07 18.68
C PHE A 919 47.42 -25.51 19.07
N PRO A 920 46.51 -26.50 19.02
CA PRO A 920 46.86 -27.90 19.30
C PRO A 920 47.91 -28.42 18.30
N ALA A 921 48.96 -29.10 18.79
CA ALA A 921 50.03 -29.66 17.95
C ALA A 921 49.55 -30.74 16.96
N THR A 922 48.36 -31.30 17.20
CA THR A 922 47.66 -32.18 16.27
C THR A 922 46.19 -31.79 16.28
N ILE A 923 45.69 -31.31 15.14
CA ILE A 923 44.28 -30.98 14.95
C ILE A 923 43.72 -31.70 13.72
N GLN A 924 42.48 -32.17 13.84
CA GLN A 924 41.68 -32.71 12.74
C GLN A 924 40.23 -32.25 12.96
N LEU A 925 39.82 -31.18 12.27
CA LEU A 925 38.45 -30.67 12.33
C LEU A 925 37.56 -31.28 11.24
N SER A 926 38.13 -31.51 10.06
CA SER A 926 37.50 -32.15 8.91
C SER A 926 38.56 -32.84 8.05
N GLU A 927 38.18 -33.54 6.99
CA GLU A 927 39.13 -34.15 6.03
C GLU A 927 40.16 -33.13 5.48
N TYR A 928 39.74 -31.87 5.35
CA TYR A 928 40.53 -30.80 4.72
C TYR A 928 41.19 -29.84 5.72
N GLN A 929 40.76 -29.86 6.99
CA GLN A 929 41.27 -28.98 8.05
C GLN A 929 42.03 -29.80 9.08
N SER A 930 43.31 -30.05 8.79
CA SER A 930 44.21 -30.81 9.65
C SER A 930 45.60 -30.22 9.70
N THR A 931 46.37 -30.56 10.74
CA THR A 931 47.80 -30.24 10.79
C THR A 931 48.54 -31.08 9.75
N LEU A 932 49.20 -30.43 8.79
CA LEU A 932 50.04 -31.14 7.83
C LEU A 932 51.40 -31.50 8.45
N PRO A 933 52.01 -32.65 8.09
CA PRO A 933 53.31 -33.05 8.61
C PRO A 933 54.42 -32.01 8.39
N VAL A 934 54.32 -31.21 7.32
CA VAL A 934 55.29 -30.15 6.99
C VAL A 934 55.28 -28.99 8.00
N TRP A 935 54.15 -28.71 8.66
CA TRP A 935 54.04 -27.64 9.65
C TRP A 935 54.91 -27.89 10.88
N LYS A 936 55.14 -29.17 11.21
CA LYS A 936 56.07 -29.55 12.27
C LYS A 936 57.50 -29.09 11.98
N HIS A 937 57.91 -29.07 10.71
CA HIS A 937 59.24 -28.58 10.32
C HIS A 937 59.36 -27.07 10.54
N TYR A 938 58.38 -26.31 10.07
CA TYR A 938 58.28 -24.86 10.29
C TYR A 938 58.22 -24.51 11.78
N PHE A 939 57.51 -25.29 12.59
CA PHE A 939 57.47 -25.09 14.03
C PHE A 939 58.83 -25.33 14.69
N ILE A 940 59.56 -26.37 14.28
CA ILE A 940 60.91 -26.64 14.79
C ILE A 940 61.86 -25.48 14.44
N GLU A 941 61.74 -24.90 13.25
CA GLU A 941 62.49 -23.71 12.84
C GLU A 941 62.18 -22.51 13.75
N LEU A 942 60.89 -22.17 13.96
CA LEU A 942 60.48 -21.11 14.90
C LEU A 942 60.96 -21.37 16.34
N GLN A 943 60.98 -22.63 16.76
CA GLN A 943 61.45 -23.02 18.08
C GLN A 943 62.96 -22.84 18.22
N GLN A 944 63.75 -23.11 17.16
CA GLN A 944 65.19 -22.87 17.14
C GLN A 944 65.52 -21.37 17.13
N GLU A 945 64.69 -20.55 16.48
CA GLU A 945 64.80 -19.09 16.48
C GLU A 945 64.31 -18.43 17.78
N GLY A 946 63.73 -19.21 18.71
CA GLY A 946 63.18 -18.70 19.97
C GLY A 946 61.87 -17.91 19.81
N ARG A 947 61.20 -18.04 18.66
CA ARG A 947 59.95 -17.32 18.30
C ARG A 947 58.69 -18.09 18.69
N ALA A 948 58.78 -19.39 18.95
CA ALA A 948 57.67 -20.20 19.45
C ALA A 948 58.16 -21.29 20.41
N ALA A 949 57.27 -21.84 21.24
CA ALA A 949 57.57 -23.02 22.05
C ALA A 949 56.37 -23.97 22.15
N LEU A 950 56.70 -25.22 22.47
CA LEU A 950 55.73 -26.27 22.73
C LEU A 950 55.28 -26.15 24.19
N ALA A 951 53.98 -25.99 24.41
CA ALA A 951 53.36 -26.01 25.74
C ALA A 951 52.61 -27.33 25.94
N THR A 952 52.66 -27.88 27.15
CA THR A 952 51.92 -29.09 27.52
C THR A 952 50.91 -28.78 28.62
N VAL A 953 49.65 -29.16 28.40
CA VAL A 953 48.54 -29.03 29.35
C VAL A 953 47.79 -30.36 29.37
N ALA A 954 47.72 -31.03 30.54
CA ALA A 954 47.00 -32.29 30.73
C ALA A 954 47.21 -33.30 29.58
N ASP A 955 48.48 -33.66 29.33
CA ASP A 955 48.94 -34.60 28.30
C ASP A 955 48.71 -34.19 26.82
N LYS A 956 48.28 -32.96 26.56
CA LYS A 956 48.15 -32.39 25.21
C LYS A 956 49.20 -31.32 24.95
N SER A 957 49.73 -31.32 23.73
CA SER A 957 50.75 -30.36 23.29
C SER A 957 50.16 -29.26 22.42
N TYR A 958 50.64 -28.03 22.60
CA TYR A 958 50.20 -26.82 21.89
C TYR A 958 51.39 -26.04 21.34
N TYR A 959 51.25 -25.51 20.14
CA TYR A 959 52.18 -24.56 19.54
C TYR A 959 51.81 -23.15 20.01
N VAL A 960 52.76 -22.44 20.61
CA VAL A 960 52.53 -21.11 21.19
C VAL A 960 53.65 -20.19 20.71
N ALA A 961 53.29 -19.07 20.09
CA ALA A 961 54.27 -18.03 19.75
C ALA A 961 54.75 -17.30 21.02
N ALA A 962 56.00 -16.85 21.02
CA ALA A 962 56.64 -16.23 22.18
C ALA A 962 55.87 -15.00 22.69
N GLU A 963 55.35 -14.17 21.78
CA GLU A 963 54.55 -12.98 22.06
C GLU A 963 53.17 -13.28 22.68
N LYS A 964 52.67 -14.51 22.51
CA LYS A 964 51.38 -14.97 23.05
C LYS A 964 51.52 -15.85 24.29
N LYS A 965 52.74 -16.06 24.78
CA LYS A 965 53.04 -16.83 26.01
C LYS A 965 52.18 -16.39 27.19
N LYS A 966 52.11 -15.07 27.45
CA LYS A 966 51.33 -14.51 28.58
C LYS A 966 49.83 -14.75 28.44
N ALA A 967 49.28 -14.57 27.24
CA ALA A 967 47.86 -14.84 26.94
C ALA A 967 47.54 -16.35 26.96
N PHE A 968 48.46 -17.22 26.54
CA PHE A 968 48.27 -18.66 26.65
C PHE A 968 48.30 -19.12 28.11
N HIS A 969 49.22 -18.57 28.91
CA HIS A 969 49.35 -18.91 30.33
C HIS A 969 48.17 -18.38 31.18
N SER A 970 47.55 -17.26 30.80
CA SER A 970 46.31 -16.80 31.47
C SER A 970 45.14 -17.76 31.25
N ILE A 971 45.08 -18.41 30.07
CA ILE A 971 44.08 -19.43 29.74
C ILE A 971 44.40 -20.76 30.45
N PHE A 972 45.67 -21.18 30.44
CA PHE A 972 46.16 -22.42 31.06
C PHE A 972 47.28 -22.15 32.07
N PRO A 973 46.95 -21.78 33.32
CA PRO A 973 47.95 -21.48 34.36
C PRO A 973 48.89 -22.66 34.67
N GLN A 974 48.44 -23.89 34.43
CA GLN A 974 49.19 -25.12 34.62
C GLN A 974 50.08 -25.53 33.44
N ALA A 975 50.17 -24.69 32.39
CA ALA A 975 50.94 -25.01 31.19
C ALA A 975 52.45 -25.10 31.47
N ILE A 976 53.09 -26.16 30.98
CA ILE A 976 54.54 -26.36 31.04
C ILE A 976 55.12 -26.15 29.65
N PHE A 977 56.05 -25.20 29.50
CA PHE A 977 56.74 -24.95 28.23
C PHE A 977 58.02 -25.78 28.16
N VAL A 978 58.25 -26.43 27.02
CA VAL A 978 59.39 -27.35 26.81
C VAL A 978 60.72 -26.59 26.70
N ASN A 979 60.70 -25.34 26.21
CA ASN A 979 61.88 -24.49 26.06
C ASN A 979 61.69 -23.15 26.78
N GLU A 980 62.78 -22.53 27.21
CA GLU A 980 62.78 -21.18 27.79
C GLU A 980 62.52 -20.14 26.68
N MET A 981 61.45 -19.37 26.83
CA MET A 981 61.06 -18.29 25.89
C MET A 981 61.30 -16.92 26.51
N LEU A 982 61.77 -15.98 25.69
CA LEU A 982 61.80 -14.56 26.02
C LEU A 982 60.41 -14.10 26.46
N ASP A 983 60.35 -13.34 27.55
CA ASP A 983 59.10 -12.79 28.07
C ASP A 983 58.72 -11.51 27.32
N ILE A 984 58.25 -11.69 26.10
CA ILE A 984 57.82 -10.61 25.20
C ILE A 984 56.29 -10.61 25.08
N GLY A 985 55.71 -9.43 24.91
CA GLY A 985 54.26 -9.24 24.80
C GLY A 985 53.63 -8.54 26.01
N GLU A 986 52.47 -7.94 25.76
CA GLU A 986 51.67 -7.20 26.73
C GLU A 986 51.00 -8.15 27.74
N GLU A 987 50.79 -7.69 28.98
CA GLU A 987 50.00 -8.45 29.93
C GLU A 987 48.54 -8.50 29.48
N PRO A 988 47.91 -9.68 29.43
CA PRO A 988 46.49 -9.78 29.10
C PRO A 988 45.69 -9.09 30.20
N SER A 989 44.69 -8.31 29.81
CA SER A 989 43.78 -7.63 30.73
C SER A 989 43.01 -8.61 31.64
N SER A 990 42.71 -9.82 31.14
CA SER A 990 41.95 -10.87 31.81
C SER A 990 42.04 -12.22 31.07
N GLN A 991 41.68 -13.29 31.78
CA GLN A 991 41.50 -14.62 31.19
C GLN A 991 40.39 -14.63 30.13
N ASP A 992 39.25 -13.99 30.43
CA ASP A 992 38.11 -13.83 29.51
C ASP A 992 38.50 -13.23 28.16
N GLU A 993 39.31 -12.16 28.17
CA GLU A 993 39.75 -11.51 26.93
C GLU A 993 40.69 -12.41 26.12
N SER A 994 41.52 -13.21 26.79
CA SER A 994 42.43 -14.16 26.14
C SER A 994 41.65 -15.30 25.46
N ILE A 995 40.60 -15.81 26.09
CA ILE A 995 39.68 -16.81 25.51
C ILE A 995 38.92 -16.21 24.33
N LEU A 996 38.42 -14.97 24.46
CA LEU A 996 37.72 -14.27 23.38
C LEU A 996 38.61 -14.10 22.14
N ASN A 997 39.86 -13.66 22.33
CA ASN A 997 40.82 -13.49 21.23
C ASN A 997 41.19 -14.83 20.57
N THR A 998 41.33 -15.90 21.36
CA THR A 998 41.56 -17.27 20.87
C THR A 998 40.43 -17.71 19.93
N LEU A 999 39.18 -17.61 20.38
CA LEU A 999 38.02 -17.99 19.57
C LEU A 999 37.88 -17.11 18.33
N ARG A 1000 38.11 -15.80 18.46
CA ARG A 1000 38.09 -14.86 17.34
C ARG A 1000 39.06 -15.29 16.23
N GLY A 1001 40.28 -15.67 16.59
CA GLY A 1001 41.28 -16.16 15.65
C GLY A 1001 40.88 -17.47 14.99
N TRP A 1002 40.41 -18.45 15.76
CA TRP A 1002 39.99 -19.74 15.22
C TRP A 1002 38.81 -19.64 14.25
N LEU A 1003 37.83 -18.79 14.53
CA LEU A 1003 36.62 -18.65 13.72
C LEU A 1003 36.88 -18.09 12.31
N LEU A 1004 38.07 -17.51 12.07
CA LEU A 1004 38.53 -17.12 10.71
C LEU A 1004 38.87 -18.32 9.82
N HIS A 1005 39.06 -19.50 10.41
CA HIS A 1005 39.59 -20.69 9.72
C HIS A 1005 38.63 -21.89 9.76
N THR A 1006 37.57 -21.86 10.58
CA THR A 1006 36.71 -23.03 10.80
C THR A 1006 35.55 -23.18 9.82
N GLY A 1007 34.98 -22.08 9.33
CA GLY A 1007 33.63 -22.10 8.74
C GLY A 1007 32.54 -22.36 9.81
N PRO A 1008 31.32 -22.79 9.44
CA PRO A 1008 30.28 -23.16 10.41
C PRO A 1008 30.77 -24.21 11.41
N VAL A 1009 30.62 -23.96 12.70
CA VAL A 1009 31.13 -24.85 13.77
C VAL A 1009 30.21 -24.82 15.00
N THR A 1010 30.07 -25.94 15.70
CA THR A 1010 29.28 -26.01 16.95
C THR A 1010 30.15 -25.67 18.18
N GLN A 1011 29.52 -25.19 19.25
CA GLN A 1011 30.20 -24.94 20.53
C GLN A 1011 30.95 -26.19 21.02
N LYS A 1012 30.33 -27.37 20.89
CA LYS A 1012 30.89 -28.66 21.30
C LYS A 1012 32.24 -28.93 20.63
N ILE A 1013 32.34 -28.71 19.31
CA ILE A 1013 33.59 -28.89 18.57
C ILE A 1013 34.67 -27.95 19.12
N LEU A 1014 34.36 -26.66 19.30
CA LEU A 1014 35.30 -25.66 19.85
C LEU A 1014 35.81 -26.05 21.24
N THR A 1015 34.91 -26.48 22.13
CA THR A 1015 35.25 -26.97 23.48
C THR A 1015 36.17 -28.19 23.42
N GLU A 1016 35.87 -29.15 22.54
CA GLU A 1016 36.62 -30.41 22.44
C GLU A 1016 38.05 -30.21 21.92
N PHE A 1017 38.28 -29.43 20.86
CA PHE A 1017 39.64 -29.30 20.31
C PHE A 1017 40.49 -28.25 21.04
N LEU A 1018 39.89 -27.20 21.60
CA LEU A 1018 40.62 -26.18 22.37
C LEU A 1018 40.83 -26.56 23.83
N GLN A 1019 40.10 -27.56 24.35
CA GLN A 1019 40.15 -27.99 25.76
C GLN A 1019 39.81 -26.86 26.74
N LEU A 1020 38.89 -25.99 26.34
CA LEU A 1020 38.37 -24.90 27.16
C LEU A 1020 37.06 -25.31 27.84
N PRO A 1021 36.73 -24.78 29.03
CA PRO A 1021 35.43 -25.04 29.66
C PRO A 1021 34.27 -24.58 28.77
N SER A 1022 33.20 -25.39 28.70
CA SER A 1022 32.04 -25.12 27.85
C SER A 1022 31.40 -23.74 28.12
N LEU A 1023 31.37 -23.33 29.40
CA LEU A 1023 30.77 -22.06 29.84
C LEU A 1023 31.58 -20.84 29.36
N ASP A 1024 32.90 -20.94 29.36
CA ASP A 1024 33.77 -19.84 28.93
C ASP A 1024 33.71 -19.66 27.41
N VAL A 1025 33.63 -20.77 26.67
CA VAL A 1025 33.42 -20.75 25.21
C VAL A 1025 32.06 -20.12 24.89
N GLU A 1026 31.01 -20.48 25.61
CA GLU A 1026 29.67 -19.89 25.44
C GLU A 1026 29.67 -18.38 25.67
N HIS A 1027 30.22 -17.93 26.81
CA HIS A 1027 30.31 -16.51 27.13
C HIS A 1027 31.10 -15.72 26.08
N ALA A 1028 32.20 -16.28 25.57
CA ALA A 1028 33.00 -15.63 24.54
C ALA A 1028 32.31 -15.61 23.18
N LEU A 1029 31.62 -16.68 22.77
CA LEU A 1029 30.79 -16.71 21.56
C LEU A 1029 29.66 -15.68 21.61
N LEU A 1030 28.97 -15.57 22.76
CA LEU A 1030 27.92 -14.57 22.97
C LEU A 1030 28.47 -13.13 22.93
N LYS A 1031 29.64 -12.87 23.52
CA LYS A 1031 30.32 -11.56 23.40
C LYS A 1031 30.71 -11.24 21.95
N LEU A 1032 31.21 -12.24 21.20
CA LEU A 1032 31.57 -12.07 19.79
C LEU A 1032 30.34 -11.86 18.90
N GLU A 1033 29.24 -12.55 19.15
CA GLU A 1033 27.93 -12.31 18.52
C GLU A 1033 27.44 -10.88 18.80
N ALA A 1034 27.45 -10.45 20.07
CA ALA A 1034 27.04 -9.09 20.44
C ALA A 1034 27.89 -7.99 19.78
N SER A 1035 29.18 -8.26 19.55
CA SER A 1035 30.09 -7.35 18.82
C SER A 1035 29.87 -7.33 17.31
N GLY A 1036 28.98 -8.18 16.81
CA GLY A 1036 28.73 -8.34 15.40
C GLY A 1036 29.62 -9.39 14.73
N TYR A 1037 30.66 -9.93 15.34
CA TYR A 1037 31.68 -10.73 14.64
C TYR A 1037 31.16 -12.09 14.12
N LEU A 1038 30.21 -12.71 14.83
CA LEU A 1038 29.67 -14.04 14.52
C LEU A 1038 28.18 -14.01 14.21
N LEU A 1039 27.73 -14.96 13.39
CA LEU A 1039 26.34 -15.29 13.19
C LEU A 1039 26.05 -16.69 13.74
N ARG A 1040 24.97 -16.82 14.52
CA ARG A 1040 24.45 -18.11 14.98
C ARG A 1040 23.28 -18.56 14.12
N GLY A 1041 23.20 -19.86 13.82
CA GLY A 1041 22.14 -20.42 12.97
C GLY A 1041 22.30 -21.91 12.72
N ASN A 1042 21.44 -22.45 11.84
CA ASN A 1042 21.51 -23.84 11.37
C ASN A 1042 21.95 -23.83 9.90
N PHE A 1043 23.25 -24.00 9.64
CA PHE A 1043 23.84 -23.78 8.31
C PHE A 1043 24.03 -25.09 7.53
N ARG A 1044 24.30 -26.20 8.22
CA ARG A 1044 24.54 -27.53 7.65
C ARG A 1044 23.45 -28.55 8.04
N THR A 1045 23.10 -29.42 7.10
CA THR A 1045 22.05 -30.46 7.29
C THR A 1045 22.43 -31.60 8.23
N GLU A 1046 23.72 -31.76 8.53
CA GLU A 1046 24.24 -32.83 9.39
C GLU A 1046 24.02 -32.53 10.88
N TYR A 1047 23.72 -31.27 11.25
CA TYR A 1047 23.62 -30.77 12.63
C TYR A 1047 22.21 -30.24 12.97
N ILE A 1048 21.16 -30.85 12.41
CA ILE A 1048 19.77 -30.41 12.65
C ILE A 1048 19.46 -30.45 14.15
N GLY A 1049 19.21 -29.28 14.74
CA GLY A 1049 18.89 -29.11 16.16
C GLY A 1049 20.05 -28.65 17.05
N GLU A 1050 21.28 -28.55 16.52
CA GLU A 1050 22.43 -27.97 17.20
C GLU A 1050 22.75 -26.58 16.65
N ILE A 1051 23.04 -25.61 17.53
CA ILE A 1051 23.37 -24.23 17.12
C ILE A 1051 24.79 -24.20 16.57
N GLU A 1052 24.92 -23.74 15.33
CA GLU A 1052 26.21 -23.47 14.69
C GLU A 1052 26.56 -21.99 14.73
N TRP A 1053 27.85 -21.71 14.77
CA TRP A 1053 28.45 -20.38 14.78
C TRP A 1053 29.34 -20.25 13.55
N CYS A 1054 29.23 -19.14 12.82
CA CYS A 1054 30.07 -18.88 11.67
C CYS A 1054 30.54 -17.42 11.67
N GLU A 1055 31.80 -17.18 11.31
CA GLU A 1055 32.30 -15.84 11.04
C GLU A 1055 31.58 -15.25 9.82
N ARG A 1056 31.17 -13.98 9.91
CA ARG A 1056 30.30 -13.36 8.91
C ARG A 1056 30.89 -13.37 7.50
N ARG A 1057 32.17 -13.03 7.32
CA ARG A 1057 32.79 -12.94 5.98
C ARG A 1057 32.91 -14.32 5.34
N LEU A 1058 33.23 -15.35 6.11
CA LEU A 1058 33.19 -16.74 5.64
C LEU A 1058 31.78 -17.13 5.22
N LEU A 1059 30.77 -16.83 6.05
CA LEU A 1059 29.37 -17.13 5.71
C LEU A 1059 28.91 -16.42 4.43
N ALA A 1060 29.24 -15.13 4.27
CA ALA A 1060 28.95 -14.36 3.06
C ALA A 1060 29.66 -14.92 1.82
N ARG A 1061 30.90 -15.42 1.96
CA ARG A 1061 31.61 -16.14 0.89
C ARG A 1061 30.90 -17.43 0.53
N ILE A 1062 30.46 -18.22 1.52
CA ILE A 1062 29.72 -19.47 1.28
C ILE A 1062 28.42 -19.17 0.53
N HIS A 1063 27.66 -18.16 0.95
CA HIS A 1063 26.45 -17.73 0.24
C HIS A 1063 26.73 -17.28 -1.20
N ARG A 1064 27.80 -16.50 -1.42
CA ARG A 1064 28.19 -16.07 -2.77
C ARG A 1064 28.59 -17.25 -3.65
N TYR A 1065 29.39 -18.19 -3.16
CA TYR A 1065 29.77 -19.38 -3.94
C TYR A 1065 28.60 -20.31 -4.20
N THR A 1066 27.72 -20.48 -3.20
CA THR A 1066 26.42 -21.15 -3.39
C THR A 1066 25.70 -20.46 -4.55
N THR A 1067 25.54 -19.13 -4.50
CA THR A 1067 24.87 -18.33 -5.53
C THR A 1067 25.53 -18.41 -6.91
N GLU A 1068 26.87 -18.42 -6.98
CA GLU A 1068 27.64 -18.58 -8.22
C GLU A 1068 27.52 -19.99 -8.81
N SER A 1069 27.50 -21.01 -7.96
CA SER A 1069 27.23 -22.41 -8.34
C SER A 1069 25.85 -22.50 -8.99
N LEU A 1070 24.83 -21.93 -8.33
CA LEU A 1070 23.48 -21.80 -8.90
C LEU A 1070 23.47 -21.02 -10.24
N ARG A 1071 24.25 -19.92 -10.36
CA ARG A 1071 24.40 -19.15 -11.62
C ARG A 1071 25.04 -19.98 -12.74
N LYS A 1072 26.06 -20.78 -12.45
CA LYS A 1072 26.76 -21.62 -13.44
C LYS A 1072 25.85 -22.70 -14.02
N GLN A 1073 24.92 -23.23 -13.22
CA GLN A 1073 23.96 -24.25 -13.65
C GLN A 1073 22.90 -23.69 -14.63
N ILE A 1074 22.64 -22.38 -14.62
CA ILE A 1074 21.58 -21.72 -15.40
C ILE A 1074 22.19 -20.67 -16.35
N LYS A 1075 23.26 -21.02 -17.07
CA LYS A 1075 23.84 -20.10 -18.06
C LYS A 1075 23.00 -20.10 -19.34
N PRO A 1076 22.44 -18.95 -19.77
CA PRO A 1076 21.80 -18.85 -21.06
C PRO A 1076 22.82 -19.10 -22.17
N VAL A 1077 22.45 -19.92 -23.14
CA VAL A 1077 23.26 -20.17 -24.34
C VAL A 1077 22.90 -19.17 -25.44
N THR A 1078 23.81 -18.92 -26.37
CA THR A 1078 23.53 -18.06 -27.52
C THR A 1078 22.39 -18.64 -28.37
N ARG A 1079 21.63 -17.79 -29.07
CA ARG A 1079 20.60 -18.24 -30.03
C ARG A 1079 21.16 -19.27 -31.03
N ALA A 1080 22.41 -19.08 -31.47
CA ALA A 1080 23.11 -20.00 -32.36
C ALA A 1080 23.36 -21.37 -31.70
N GLN A 1081 23.81 -21.41 -30.45
CA GLN A 1081 23.99 -22.67 -29.70
C GLN A 1081 22.67 -23.38 -29.44
N PHE A 1082 21.62 -22.65 -29.08
CA PHE A 1082 20.28 -23.23 -28.91
C PHE A 1082 19.76 -23.84 -30.21
N MET A 1083 19.85 -23.12 -31.34
CA MET A 1083 19.41 -23.64 -32.64
C MET A 1083 20.25 -24.85 -33.09
N ALA A 1084 21.56 -24.83 -32.86
CA ALA A 1084 22.43 -25.97 -33.16
C ALA A 1084 22.08 -27.20 -32.31
N TRP A 1085 21.77 -27.01 -31.03
CA TRP A 1085 21.29 -28.08 -30.16
C TRP A 1085 19.93 -28.59 -30.61
N LEU A 1086 18.97 -27.70 -30.89
CA LEU A 1086 17.60 -28.05 -31.27
C LEU A 1086 17.58 -28.89 -32.55
N LEU A 1087 18.34 -28.48 -33.59
CA LEU A 1087 18.43 -29.23 -34.84
C LEU A 1087 19.09 -30.61 -34.67
N LYS A 1088 20.06 -30.73 -33.75
CA LYS A 1088 20.68 -32.02 -33.40
C LYS A 1088 19.75 -32.90 -32.59
N TRP A 1089 19.08 -32.34 -31.59
CA TRP A 1089 18.13 -33.03 -30.73
C TRP A 1089 16.91 -33.53 -31.51
N GLN A 1090 16.44 -32.75 -32.49
CA GLN A 1090 15.40 -33.16 -33.43
C GLN A 1090 15.91 -34.10 -34.53
N HIS A 1091 17.20 -34.46 -34.55
CA HIS A 1091 17.84 -35.31 -35.57
C HIS A 1091 17.77 -34.79 -37.01
N VAL A 1092 17.45 -33.51 -37.22
CA VAL A 1092 17.37 -32.87 -38.56
C VAL A 1092 18.73 -32.34 -39.02
N ALA A 1093 19.67 -32.11 -38.09
CA ALA A 1093 21.01 -31.67 -38.43
C ALA A 1093 21.76 -32.76 -39.22
N LYS A 1094 22.45 -32.36 -40.30
CA LYS A 1094 23.25 -33.25 -41.14
C LYS A 1094 24.30 -33.99 -40.29
N GLY A 1095 24.27 -35.33 -40.34
CA GLY A 1095 25.16 -36.20 -39.54
C GLY A 1095 24.61 -36.62 -38.17
N ASN A 1096 23.47 -36.07 -37.73
CA ASN A 1096 22.77 -36.46 -36.50
C ASN A 1096 21.47 -37.25 -36.77
N GLN A 1097 21.20 -37.53 -38.04
CA GLN A 1097 20.08 -38.37 -38.46
C GLN A 1097 20.28 -39.80 -37.97
N MET A 1098 19.20 -40.39 -37.47
CA MET A 1098 19.16 -41.78 -37.02
C MET A 1098 19.26 -42.74 -38.21
N ARG A 1099 19.52 -44.04 -37.97
CA ARG A 1099 19.70 -45.04 -39.03
C ARG A 1099 18.87 -46.30 -38.78
N GLY A 1100 18.28 -46.83 -39.85
CA GLY A 1100 17.54 -48.09 -39.84
C GLY A 1100 16.26 -48.06 -39.00
N GLU A 1101 15.67 -49.24 -38.81
CA GLU A 1101 14.37 -49.43 -38.15
C GLU A 1101 14.38 -49.01 -36.68
N ASN A 1102 15.44 -49.34 -35.93
CA ASN A 1102 15.59 -48.89 -34.54
C ASN A 1102 15.71 -47.36 -34.44
N GLY A 1103 16.38 -46.73 -35.41
CA GLY A 1103 16.48 -45.27 -35.48
C GLY A 1103 15.13 -44.62 -35.75
N LEU A 1104 14.35 -45.20 -36.67
CA LEU A 1104 12.98 -44.76 -36.96
C LEU A 1104 12.07 -44.90 -35.73
N LEU A 1105 12.19 -46.00 -34.98
CA LEU A 1105 11.43 -46.20 -33.74
C LEU A 1105 11.71 -45.11 -32.71
N GLU A 1106 12.97 -44.70 -32.55
CA GLU A 1106 13.34 -43.61 -31.62
C GLU A 1106 12.78 -42.25 -32.05
N ILE A 1107 12.77 -41.97 -33.37
CA ILE A 1107 12.12 -40.77 -33.91
C ILE A 1107 10.61 -40.81 -33.67
N ILE A 1108 9.97 -41.98 -33.84
CA ILE A 1108 8.55 -42.16 -33.52
C ILE A 1108 8.30 -41.92 -32.02
N LYS A 1109 9.13 -42.48 -31.13
CA LYS A 1109 9.02 -42.21 -29.68
C LYS A 1109 9.14 -40.73 -29.34
N GLN A 1110 10.05 -40.01 -30.00
CA GLN A 1110 10.23 -38.58 -29.77
C GLN A 1110 9.06 -37.74 -30.27
N LEU A 1111 8.42 -38.15 -31.38
CA LEU A 1111 7.37 -37.38 -32.06
C LEU A 1111 5.95 -37.90 -31.83
N GLN A 1112 5.78 -38.99 -31.08
CA GLN A 1112 4.46 -39.55 -30.79
C GLN A 1112 3.59 -38.52 -30.05
N GLY A 1113 2.32 -38.43 -30.46
CA GLY A 1113 1.38 -37.43 -29.97
C GLY A 1113 1.35 -36.13 -30.79
N PHE A 1114 2.34 -35.90 -31.66
CA PHE A 1114 2.27 -34.84 -32.66
C PHE A 1114 1.46 -35.32 -33.87
N GLU A 1115 0.46 -34.55 -34.31
CA GLU A 1115 -0.37 -34.88 -35.47
C GLU A 1115 0.10 -34.13 -36.73
N LEU A 1116 0.31 -34.88 -37.81
CA LEU A 1116 0.64 -34.34 -39.13
C LEU A 1116 -0.11 -35.09 -40.22
N ALA A 1117 -0.26 -34.48 -41.39
CA ALA A 1117 -0.84 -35.15 -42.55
C ALA A 1117 -0.10 -36.48 -42.82
N ALA A 1118 -0.85 -37.56 -43.06
CA ALA A 1118 -0.30 -38.90 -43.23
C ALA A 1118 0.85 -38.97 -44.24
N ASN A 1119 0.74 -38.23 -45.34
CA ASN A 1119 1.81 -38.16 -46.34
C ASN A 1119 3.09 -37.44 -45.85
N ALA A 1120 2.95 -36.40 -45.01
CA ALA A 1120 4.07 -35.58 -44.54
C ALA A 1120 5.07 -36.36 -43.68
N TRP A 1121 4.59 -37.40 -42.98
CA TRP A 1121 5.46 -38.28 -42.19
C TRP A 1121 6.53 -38.96 -43.05
N GLU A 1122 6.12 -39.57 -44.16
CA GLU A 1122 7.03 -40.30 -45.05
C GLU A 1122 7.71 -39.41 -46.08
N SER A 1123 7.13 -38.26 -46.46
CA SER A 1123 7.76 -37.33 -47.41
C SER A 1123 8.77 -36.38 -46.79
N ASP A 1124 8.51 -35.88 -45.57
CA ASP A 1124 9.24 -34.74 -45.01
C ASP A 1124 9.84 -35.03 -43.64
N ILE A 1125 9.11 -35.72 -42.75
CA ILE A 1125 9.53 -35.86 -41.35
C ILE A 1125 10.55 -36.97 -41.13
N PHE A 1126 10.24 -38.20 -41.56
CA PHE A 1126 11.14 -39.33 -41.41
C PHE A 1126 12.38 -39.21 -42.30
N PRO A 1127 12.31 -38.81 -43.59
CA PRO A 1127 13.50 -38.61 -44.41
C PRO A 1127 14.44 -37.53 -43.88
N ALA A 1128 13.92 -36.49 -43.22
CA ALA A 1128 14.74 -35.45 -42.62
C ALA A 1128 15.52 -35.95 -41.39
N ARG A 1129 15.02 -36.98 -40.69
CA ARG A 1129 15.52 -37.45 -39.39
C ARG A 1129 16.17 -38.83 -39.42
N VAL A 1130 15.91 -39.62 -40.45
CA VAL A 1130 16.43 -40.97 -40.66
C VAL A 1130 17.19 -41.00 -41.98
N HIS A 1131 18.48 -41.31 -41.91
CA HIS A 1131 19.34 -41.44 -43.07
C HIS A 1131 18.93 -42.65 -43.92
N ASP A 1132 18.82 -42.46 -45.24
CA ASP A 1132 18.33 -43.45 -46.20
C ASP A 1132 16.99 -44.09 -45.79
N TYR A 1133 16.07 -43.27 -45.28
CA TYR A 1133 14.72 -43.73 -44.94
C TYR A 1133 14.06 -44.39 -46.16
N ASP A 1134 13.55 -45.61 -45.95
CA ASP A 1134 12.80 -46.37 -46.93
C ASP A 1134 11.44 -46.77 -46.33
N LEU A 1135 10.41 -46.79 -47.16
CA LEU A 1135 9.02 -47.06 -46.74
C LEU A 1135 8.90 -48.44 -46.06
N SER A 1136 9.72 -49.42 -46.49
CA SER A 1136 9.71 -50.76 -45.89
C SER A 1136 10.09 -50.77 -44.41
N MET A 1137 10.81 -49.75 -43.92
CA MET A 1137 11.19 -49.66 -42.50
C MET A 1137 9.97 -49.41 -41.62
N LEU A 1138 9.10 -48.48 -42.02
CA LEU A 1138 7.86 -48.19 -41.29
C LEU A 1138 6.89 -49.36 -41.40
N ASP A 1139 6.76 -49.96 -42.59
CA ASP A 1139 5.91 -51.13 -42.81
C ASP A 1139 6.28 -52.29 -41.87
N LYS A 1140 7.57 -52.57 -41.70
CA LYS A 1140 8.03 -53.62 -40.77
C LYS A 1140 7.74 -53.29 -39.30
N LEU A 1141 7.93 -52.04 -38.88
CA LEU A 1141 7.59 -51.61 -37.51
C LEU A 1141 6.09 -51.70 -37.23
N CYS A 1142 5.25 -51.39 -38.22
CA CYS A 1142 3.81 -51.56 -38.12
C CYS A 1142 3.38 -53.04 -38.19
N MET A 1143 3.98 -53.85 -39.08
CA MET A 1143 3.69 -55.28 -39.23
C MET A 1143 4.12 -56.12 -38.02
N SER A 1144 5.25 -55.77 -37.40
CA SER A 1144 5.70 -56.38 -36.14
C SER A 1144 4.80 -56.04 -34.95
N GLY A 1145 3.92 -55.06 -35.11
CA GLY A 1145 3.00 -54.61 -34.06
C GLY A 1145 3.64 -53.66 -33.03
N LEU A 1146 4.90 -53.27 -33.18
CA LEU A 1146 5.58 -52.34 -32.28
C LEU A 1146 5.06 -50.91 -32.40
N VAL A 1147 4.72 -50.48 -33.63
CA VAL A 1147 4.22 -49.14 -33.92
C VAL A 1147 2.75 -49.18 -34.30
N GLY A 1148 1.96 -48.34 -33.65
CA GLY A 1148 0.59 -47.99 -34.05
C GLY A 1148 0.54 -46.65 -34.75
N TRP A 1149 -0.55 -46.40 -35.46
CA TRP A 1149 -0.87 -45.08 -35.98
C TRP A 1149 -2.36 -44.81 -35.82
N GLY A 1150 -2.70 -43.54 -35.63
CA GLY A 1150 -4.07 -43.15 -35.36
C GLY A 1150 -4.22 -41.64 -35.29
N ARG A 1151 -5.41 -41.19 -34.90
CA ARG A 1151 -5.72 -39.78 -34.67
C ARG A 1151 -5.86 -39.55 -33.18
N VAL A 1152 -5.24 -38.50 -32.69
CA VAL A 1152 -5.39 -38.00 -31.33
C VAL A 1152 -6.56 -37.02 -31.27
N SER A 1153 -6.76 -36.23 -32.34
CA SER A 1153 -7.85 -35.25 -32.42
C SER A 1153 -9.06 -35.80 -33.19
N PRO A 1154 -10.30 -35.54 -32.71
CA PRO A 1154 -11.52 -35.94 -33.41
C PRO A 1154 -11.66 -35.24 -34.77
N HIS A 1155 -12.33 -35.89 -35.72
CA HIS A 1155 -12.57 -35.32 -37.05
C HIS A 1155 -13.49 -34.08 -36.92
N PRO A 1156 -13.24 -32.95 -37.62
CA PRO A 1156 -14.06 -31.74 -37.52
C PRO A 1156 -15.58 -31.95 -37.76
N SER A 1157 -15.93 -32.96 -38.55
CA SER A 1157 -17.34 -33.34 -38.82
C SER A 1157 -18.01 -34.16 -37.70
N VAL A 1158 -17.28 -34.55 -36.65
CA VAL A 1158 -17.81 -35.25 -35.46
C VAL A 1158 -18.26 -34.25 -34.38
N VAL A 1159 -17.99 -32.95 -34.57
CA VAL A 1159 -18.41 -31.85 -33.67
C VAL A 1159 -19.83 -31.34 -34.00
N VAL A 1160 -20.63 -32.09 -34.76
CA VAL A 1160 -22.03 -31.74 -35.08
C VAL A 1160 -22.97 -32.50 -34.13
N SER A 1161 -23.91 -31.77 -33.53
CA SER A 1161 -24.91 -32.14 -32.51
C SER A 1161 -25.28 -33.62 -32.37
N GLU A 1162 -25.47 -34.06 -31.11
CA GLU A 1162 -25.85 -35.41 -30.69
C GLU A 1162 -27.06 -36.03 -31.41
N GLU A 1163 -27.89 -35.25 -32.11
CA GLU A 1163 -29.05 -35.74 -32.85
C GLU A 1163 -28.74 -36.44 -34.19
N ASP A 1164 -27.57 -36.19 -34.81
CA ASP A 1164 -27.21 -36.77 -36.13
C ASP A 1164 -26.32 -38.03 -36.06
N ALA A 1165 -25.92 -38.47 -34.86
CA ALA A 1165 -24.98 -39.57 -34.65
C ALA A 1165 -25.46 -40.96 -35.16
N LYS A 1166 -26.75 -41.10 -35.52
CA LYS A 1166 -27.32 -42.38 -35.99
C LYS A 1166 -27.12 -42.66 -37.49
N LYS A 1167 -26.44 -41.79 -38.25
CA LYS A 1167 -26.09 -42.03 -39.66
C LYS A 1167 -24.60 -41.77 -39.93
N SER A 1168 -23.70 -42.44 -39.21
CA SER A 1168 -22.28 -42.41 -39.52
C SER A 1168 -21.98 -43.16 -40.83
N ARG A 1169 -21.76 -42.39 -41.92
CA ARG A 1169 -21.03 -42.88 -43.11
C ARG A 1169 -19.59 -43.13 -42.68
N ARG A 1170 -19.06 -44.35 -42.90
CA ARG A 1170 -17.62 -44.64 -42.79
C ARG A 1170 -16.83 -43.60 -43.60
N LEU A 1171 -16.11 -42.72 -42.92
CA LEU A 1171 -15.18 -41.76 -43.53
C LEU A 1171 -13.90 -42.50 -43.90
N SER A 1172 -13.61 -42.60 -45.20
CA SER A 1172 -12.32 -43.13 -45.67
C SER A 1172 -11.21 -42.11 -45.40
N PRO A 1173 -10.08 -42.49 -44.76
CA PRO A 1173 -8.98 -41.56 -44.53
C PRO A 1173 -8.40 -41.08 -45.86
N THR A 1174 -8.22 -39.77 -45.99
CA THR A 1174 -7.55 -39.13 -47.13
C THR A 1174 -6.05 -38.99 -46.85
N ARG A 1175 -5.24 -38.75 -47.88
CA ARG A 1175 -3.77 -38.52 -47.73
C ARG A 1175 -3.42 -37.34 -46.82
N ASN A 1176 -4.36 -36.40 -46.65
CA ASN A 1176 -4.19 -35.22 -45.80
C ASN A 1176 -4.78 -35.42 -44.39
N ALA A 1177 -5.22 -36.63 -44.05
CA ALA A 1177 -5.71 -36.92 -42.71
C ALA A 1177 -4.57 -36.73 -41.70
N PRO A 1178 -4.75 -35.90 -40.66
CA PRO A 1178 -3.77 -35.76 -39.61
C PRO A 1178 -3.73 -37.06 -38.81
N ILE A 1179 -2.56 -37.66 -38.70
CA ILE A 1179 -2.29 -38.86 -37.92
C ILE A 1179 -1.02 -38.65 -37.09
N THR A 1180 -0.88 -39.45 -36.05
CA THR A 1180 0.37 -39.61 -35.30
C THR A 1180 0.78 -41.08 -35.35
N PHE A 1181 2.09 -41.34 -35.36
CA PHE A 1181 2.66 -42.66 -35.10
C PHE A 1181 3.05 -42.74 -33.63
N PHE A 1182 2.88 -43.90 -33.02
CA PHE A 1182 3.16 -44.09 -31.61
C PHE A 1182 3.66 -45.50 -31.34
N VAL A 1183 4.43 -45.67 -30.28
CA VAL A 1183 4.85 -46.99 -29.83
C VAL A 1183 3.72 -47.62 -29.02
N ARG A 1184 3.29 -48.83 -29.39
CA ARG A 1184 2.09 -49.44 -28.79
C ARG A 1184 2.23 -49.69 -27.29
N GLU A 1185 3.42 -50.08 -26.84
CA GLU A 1185 3.71 -50.27 -25.41
C GLU A 1185 3.60 -48.98 -24.58
N GLU A 1186 3.72 -47.82 -25.24
CA GLU A 1186 3.66 -46.49 -24.61
C GLU A 1186 2.32 -45.79 -24.91
N SER A 1187 1.30 -46.52 -25.38
CA SER A 1187 0.05 -45.93 -25.89
C SER A 1187 -0.95 -45.49 -24.83
N ASP A 1188 -0.61 -45.55 -23.53
CA ASP A 1188 -1.50 -45.20 -22.41
C ASP A 1188 -2.03 -43.75 -22.46
N TRP A 1189 -1.31 -42.85 -23.14
CA TRP A 1189 -1.74 -41.46 -23.35
C TRP A 1189 -2.81 -41.30 -24.46
N ILE A 1190 -3.01 -42.33 -25.29
CA ILE A 1190 -4.11 -42.41 -26.26
C ILE A 1190 -5.29 -43.07 -25.55
N ALA A 1191 -6.14 -42.26 -24.91
CA ALA A 1191 -7.32 -42.77 -24.20
C ALA A 1191 -8.18 -43.68 -25.11
N PRO A 1192 -8.74 -44.80 -24.60
CA PRO A 1192 -9.50 -45.75 -25.39
C PRO A 1192 -10.90 -45.20 -25.70
N HIS A 1193 -10.99 -44.28 -26.65
CA HIS A 1193 -12.23 -43.98 -27.33
C HIS A 1193 -12.02 -44.09 -28.84
N ALA A 1194 -12.70 -45.08 -29.43
CA ALA A 1194 -12.91 -45.28 -30.87
C ALA A 1194 -11.87 -46.06 -31.70
N LEU A 1195 -11.44 -47.23 -31.21
CA LEU A 1195 -11.25 -48.38 -32.11
C LEU A 1195 -12.57 -49.17 -32.15
N CYS A 1196 -13.14 -49.30 -33.35
CA CYS A 1196 -14.51 -49.70 -33.62
C CYS A 1196 -14.94 -51.04 -33.02
N GLY A 1197 -16.12 -51.05 -32.40
CA GLY A 1197 -17.20 -51.92 -32.85
C GLY A 1197 -18.03 -51.18 -33.90
#